data_AF-A0A812RL65-F1
#
_entry.id   AF-A0A812RL65-F1
#
_cell.length_a   1.000
_cell.length_b   1.000
_cell.length_c   1.000
_cell.angle_alpha   90.00
_cell.angle_beta   90.00
_cell.angle_gamma   90.00
#
_symmetry.space_group_name_H-M   'P 1'
#
loop_
_entity.id
_entity.type
_entity.pdbx_description
1 polymer ?
#
loop_
_entity_poly.entity_id
_entity_poly.type
_entity_poly.pdbx_seq_one_letter_code
_entity_poly.pdbx_strand_id
1 'polypeptide(L)'
;MERFLHRGRDGRILDVDEFQVAKALLAGETELLSQEVDSEEHLFDLCCRFGHESTAAAMISYRVPGCVFKGSHRLRPPAVEPPEPQAVLEHYWDVCECECEDWNTCGSCSWGSSDEQGGLWMENWNASLQDAKNAAESAAAMPLVCALLEAFGSQVASQRIATDEAIAYLLDVAILIGDAELARSCAKHCTRFPLRRWRFQEFVRIVDDDFPCFRAEILEKDVLIAALAAGLELKQLTNSSHGDPVSLAEAVVLSGDAELWQRVEGLQLQLGPWRKHGYANDMADFLLENSGDHLRMSPERLHRAERAGLALSTFRAQVVFRCQRCGDIWYYFSLLDLAILLGQSDCARLCGAMDIVATQKTLKASLEAMPRVCKICRSTSWRIPDEWAMSFASLPERRAAAAEALHTALQASRRKTASSAGFGLFQSMSKWARGKRVPRTLVKLVLSFAAERPSLLQALEGREAELPFLNYWWEESMHREGADSQSPQPDAASQVQAESLGVTERPPAGAAGSSSNDVQAQPDSTSEKESGSDQDTTNDLLTALRNSKSDMPPLSPEGAVVFRLSRQNNAPRVNGILLDATGPLAELHLRVLEAGCEVAPKWSPVKALFIPVTEPQMHELLHPESAHYELGKTHILALLSDRDLIDGALRQLPKITRPKLRRDTPKEDAEGDAEAAEEDEEDEPMIVLEGGLRTDSSVGFPPNPWQSGQ
;
A
#
# COMPACT_ATOMS: atom_id res chain seq x y z
N MET A 1 24.96 54.16 9.47
CA MET A 1 24.17 53.83 8.28
C MET A 1 24.41 54.73 7.07
N GLU A 2 24.52 56.06 7.20
CA GLU A 2 24.65 56.99 6.05
C GLU A 2 25.75 56.66 5.02
N ARG A 3 26.85 56.01 5.41
CA ARG A 3 27.90 55.62 4.45
C ARG A 3 27.50 54.50 3.47
N PHE A 4 26.39 53.80 3.72
CA PHE A 4 25.92 52.69 2.86
C PHE A 4 24.85 53.13 1.87
N LEU A 5 24.43 54.40 1.90
CA LEU A 5 23.24 54.87 1.18
C LEU A 5 23.59 56.10 0.35
N HIS A 6 23.02 56.17 -0.84
CA HIS A 6 22.98 57.37 -1.64
C HIS A 6 21.63 58.05 -1.44
N ARG A 7 21.62 59.24 -0.81
CA ARG A 7 20.38 60.01 -0.60
C ARG A 7 20.26 61.16 -1.59
N GLY A 8 19.03 61.39 -2.04
CA GLY A 8 18.65 62.58 -2.78
C GLY A 8 18.65 63.82 -1.89
N ARG A 9 18.57 65.00 -2.51
CA ARG A 9 18.45 66.28 -1.78
C ARG A 9 17.16 66.36 -0.95
N ASP A 10 16.15 65.56 -1.30
CA ASP A 10 14.88 65.42 -0.60
C ASP A 10 14.93 64.40 0.55
N GLY A 11 16.11 63.81 0.83
CA GLY A 11 16.32 62.83 1.89
C GLY A 11 15.91 61.39 1.52
N ARG A 12 15.31 61.17 0.34
CA ARG A 12 14.93 59.83 -0.12
C ARG A 12 16.16 59.01 -0.45
N ILE A 13 16.12 57.72 -0.12
CA ILE A 13 17.16 56.76 -0.51
C ILE A 13 17.02 56.53 -2.01
N LEU A 14 18.07 56.86 -2.77
CA LEU A 14 18.16 56.66 -4.21
C LEU A 14 18.79 55.32 -4.55
N ASP A 15 19.77 54.88 -3.74
CA ASP A 15 20.52 53.66 -3.98
C ASP A 15 21.30 53.19 -2.72
N VAL A 16 21.85 51.97 -2.77
CA VAL A 16 22.80 51.41 -1.79
C VAL A 16 24.21 51.43 -2.38
N ASP A 17 25.19 51.88 -1.58
CA ASP A 17 26.61 51.85 -1.96
C ASP A 17 27.18 50.43 -1.76
N GLU A 18 27.06 49.58 -2.78
CA GLU A 18 27.51 48.18 -2.76
C GLU A 18 28.97 48.02 -2.33
N PHE A 19 29.84 48.96 -2.71
CA PHE A 19 31.26 48.90 -2.35
C PHE A 19 31.47 49.06 -0.85
N GLN A 20 30.74 49.97 -0.21
CA GLN A 20 30.82 50.14 1.25
C GLN A 20 30.21 48.95 2.00
N VAL A 21 29.14 48.35 1.46
CA VAL A 21 28.57 47.11 2.04
C VAL A 21 29.57 45.96 1.94
N ALA A 22 30.15 45.72 0.76
CA ALA A 22 31.16 44.69 0.55
C ALA A 22 32.39 44.88 1.46
N LYS A 23 32.86 46.13 1.61
CA LYS A 23 33.96 46.46 2.52
C LYS A 23 33.63 46.14 3.98
N ALA A 24 32.40 46.45 4.42
CA ALA A 24 31.95 46.14 5.78
C ALA A 24 31.81 44.62 6.01
N LEU A 25 31.29 43.88 5.04
CA LEU A 25 31.22 42.41 5.09
C LEU A 25 32.62 41.78 5.25
N LEU A 26 33.58 42.21 4.43
CA LEU A 26 34.97 41.72 4.50
C LEU A 26 35.68 42.10 5.80
N ALA A 27 35.29 43.22 6.41
CA ALA A 27 35.78 43.64 7.73
C ALA A 27 35.09 42.90 8.90
N GLY A 28 34.09 42.05 8.64
CA GLY A 28 33.33 41.34 9.67
C GLY A 28 32.35 42.23 10.44
N GLU A 29 31.97 43.39 9.90
CA GLU A 29 31.10 44.38 10.55
C GLU A 29 29.60 44.02 10.40
N THR A 30 29.22 42.77 10.69
CA THR A 30 27.84 42.27 10.46
C THR A 30 26.80 42.94 11.35
N GLU A 31 27.15 43.30 12.59
CA GLU A 31 26.26 44.04 13.50
C GLU A 31 25.91 45.43 12.95
N LEU A 32 26.87 46.09 12.30
CA LEU A 32 26.65 47.41 11.70
C LEU A 32 25.69 47.31 10.49
N LEU A 33 25.82 46.24 9.71
CA LEU A 33 24.96 45.97 8.56
C LEU A 33 23.55 45.50 8.96
N SER A 34 23.39 45.01 10.19
CA SER A 34 22.09 44.59 10.74
C SER A 34 21.20 45.73 11.23
N GLN A 35 21.73 46.96 11.28
CA GLN A 35 20.98 48.12 11.76
C GLN A 35 19.92 48.53 10.72
N GLU A 36 18.72 48.82 11.21
CA GLU A 36 17.63 49.35 10.38
C GLU A 36 17.96 50.78 9.90
N VAL A 37 17.57 51.06 8.66
CA VAL A 37 17.63 52.38 8.05
C VAL A 37 16.27 53.06 8.20
N ASP A 38 16.26 54.31 8.67
CA ASP A 38 15.06 55.13 8.83
C ASP A 38 13.92 54.43 9.60
N SER A 39 14.30 53.66 10.62
CA SER A 39 13.44 52.96 11.61
C SER A 39 12.57 51.81 11.11
N GLU A 40 12.61 51.43 9.82
CA GLU A 40 11.70 50.38 9.31
C GLU A 40 12.26 49.49 8.19
N GLU A 41 13.36 49.85 7.50
CA GLU A 41 13.89 49.03 6.41
C GLU A 41 15.30 48.51 6.71
N HIS A 42 15.48 47.19 6.65
CA HIS A 42 16.79 46.57 6.78
C HIS A 42 17.61 46.83 5.50
N LEU A 43 18.94 46.98 5.62
CA LEU A 43 19.82 47.22 4.46
C LEU A 43 19.70 46.13 3.38
N PHE A 44 19.45 44.89 3.81
CA PHE A 44 19.11 43.78 2.92
C PHE A 44 17.87 44.03 2.06
N ASP A 45 16.78 44.56 2.65
CA ASP A 45 15.54 44.87 1.93
C ASP A 45 15.77 45.97 0.90
N LEU A 46 16.69 46.92 1.20
CA LEU A 46 17.14 47.96 0.28
C LEU A 46 17.91 47.37 -0.90
N CYS A 47 18.89 46.49 -0.63
CA CYS A 47 19.64 45.80 -1.69
C CYS A 47 18.70 45.04 -2.64
N CYS A 48 17.72 44.30 -2.09
CA CYS A 48 16.72 43.61 -2.91
C CYS A 48 15.86 44.58 -3.72
N ARG A 49 15.46 45.72 -3.15
CA ARG A 49 14.64 46.74 -3.85
C ARG A 49 15.37 47.41 -5.01
N PHE A 50 16.68 47.64 -4.88
CA PHE A 50 17.49 48.31 -5.91
C PHE A 50 18.15 47.35 -6.90
N GLY A 51 17.90 46.03 -6.79
CA GLY A 51 18.46 45.03 -7.70
C GLY A 51 19.91 44.61 -7.40
N HIS A 52 20.39 44.90 -6.19
CA HIS A 52 21.75 44.54 -5.73
C HIS A 52 21.78 43.13 -5.16
N GLU A 53 21.39 42.15 -5.98
CA GLU A 53 21.20 40.77 -5.56
C GLU A 53 22.49 40.11 -5.09
N SER A 54 23.62 40.39 -5.74
CA SER A 54 24.94 39.89 -5.34
C SER A 54 25.34 40.38 -3.95
N THR A 55 25.05 41.65 -3.66
CA THR A 55 25.32 42.25 -2.34
C THR A 55 24.38 41.67 -1.28
N ALA A 56 23.09 41.50 -1.60
CA ALA A 56 22.13 40.84 -0.70
C ALA A 56 22.50 39.39 -0.41
N ALA A 57 22.91 38.63 -1.45
CA ALA A 57 23.40 37.26 -1.34
C ALA A 57 24.61 37.19 -0.40
N ALA A 58 25.60 38.07 -0.59
CA ALA A 58 26.77 38.15 0.27
C ALA A 58 26.37 38.42 1.73
N MET A 59 25.40 39.30 2.00
CA MET A 59 24.92 39.53 3.36
C MET A 59 24.33 38.26 4.02
N ILE A 60 23.63 37.42 3.26
CA ILE A 60 23.13 36.11 3.74
C ILE A 60 24.29 35.15 4.00
N SER A 61 25.24 35.03 3.06
CA SER A 61 26.39 34.11 3.20
C SER A 61 27.27 34.46 4.40
N TYR A 62 27.40 35.76 4.71
CA TYR A 62 28.11 36.25 5.91
C TYR A 62 27.25 36.26 7.18
N ARG A 63 26.00 35.76 7.11
CA ARG A 63 25.07 35.64 8.23
C ARG A 63 24.81 36.97 8.94
N VAL A 64 24.64 38.05 8.18
CA VAL A 64 24.26 39.37 8.73
C VAL A 64 22.90 39.22 9.44
N PRO A 65 22.80 39.54 10.75
CA PRO A 65 21.52 39.47 11.46
C PRO A 65 20.47 40.37 10.82
N GLY A 66 19.20 39.96 10.79
CA GLY A 66 18.09 40.75 10.23
C GLY A 66 17.88 40.60 8.72
N CYS A 67 18.76 39.90 7.99
CA CYS A 67 18.51 39.50 6.61
C CYS A 67 17.38 38.46 6.54
N VAL A 68 16.18 38.91 6.19
CA VAL A 68 15.00 38.04 6.01
C VAL A 68 14.48 38.21 4.59
N PHE A 69 14.59 37.16 3.78
CA PHE A 69 13.99 37.12 2.44
C PHE A 69 12.47 36.95 2.56
N LYS A 70 11.70 37.91 2.04
CA LYS A 70 10.23 37.96 2.13
C LYS A 70 9.51 37.43 0.88
N GLY A 71 10.22 36.88 -0.10
CA GLY A 71 9.65 36.28 -1.31
C GLY A 71 9.70 37.17 -2.55
N SER A 72 9.10 36.68 -3.64
CA SER A 72 9.30 37.16 -5.02
C SER A 72 8.50 38.41 -5.41
N HIS A 73 7.67 38.99 -4.54
CA HIS A 73 6.86 40.19 -4.87
C HIS A 73 7.69 41.38 -5.36
N ARG A 74 9.02 41.35 -5.16
CA ARG A 74 9.97 42.33 -5.66
C ARG A 74 10.89 41.81 -6.78
N LEU A 75 10.97 40.50 -6.98
CA LEU A 75 11.71 39.84 -8.04
C LEU A 75 10.75 39.55 -9.19
N ARG A 76 10.21 40.60 -9.81
CA ARG A 76 9.35 40.41 -10.99
C ARG A 76 10.24 39.85 -12.10
N PRO A 77 10.00 38.62 -12.59
CA PRO A 77 10.64 38.20 -13.82
C PRO A 77 10.28 39.24 -14.89
N PRO A 78 11.16 39.56 -15.85
CA PRO A 78 10.77 40.37 -17.00
C PRO A 78 9.49 39.76 -17.56
N ALA A 79 8.43 40.56 -17.67
CA ALA A 79 7.12 40.09 -18.10
C ALA A 79 7.29 39.34 -19.43
N VAL A 80 7.27 38.02 -19.36
CA VAL A 80 7.17 37.20 -20.55
C VAL A 80 5.74 37.43 -21.00
N GLU A 81 5.56 38.10 -22.14
CA GLU A 81 4.23 38.21 -22.73
C GLU A 81 3.65 36.80 -22.77
N PRO A 82 2.47 36.57 -22.15
CA PRO A 82 1.88 35.25 -22.16
C PRO A 82 1.82 34.80 -23.61
N PRO A 83 2.35 33.60 -23.95
CA PRO A 83 2.31 33.14 -25.33
C PRO A 83 0.87 33.30 -25.81
N GLU A 84 0.67 33.91 -26.99
CA GLU A 84 -0.64 33.95 -27.63
C GLU A 84 -1.22 32.54 -27.51
N PRO A 85 -2.42 32.37 -26.93
CA PRO A 85 -2.96 31.06 -26.62
C PRO A 85 -2.88 30.22 -27.89
N GLN A 86 -1.89 29.33 -27.94
CA GLN A 86 -1.66 28.54 -29.12
C GLN A 86 -2.94 27.72 -29.28
N ALA A 87 -3.57 27.80 -30.45
CA ALA A 87 -4.80 27.09 -30.81
C ALA A 87 -4.59 25.55 -30.89
N VAL A 88 -3.68 25.02 -30.08
CA VAL A 88 -3.23 23.64 -30.05
C VAL A 88 -3.79 23.05 -28.76
N LEU A 89 -4.76 22.15 -28.92
CA LEU A 89 -5.43 21.33 -27.88
C LEU A 89 -6.69 21.92 -27.20
N GLU A 90 -7.53 22.69 -27.90
CA GLU A 90 -8.91 22.97 -27.44
C GLU A 90 -9.85 21.74 -27.45
N HIS A 91 -9.36 20.52 -27.72
CA HIS A 91 -10.21 19.31 -27.84
C HIS A 91 -9.88 18.18 -26.87
N TYR A 92 -9.02 18.40 -25.87
CA TYR A 92 -8.68 17.36 -24.87
C TYR A 92 -8.79 17.83 -23.41
N TRP A 93 -9.45 18.97 -23.17
CA TRP A 93 -9.78 19.46 -21.82
C TRP A 93 -11.19 19.05 -21.37
N ASP A 94 -11.80 18.05 -22.03
CA ASP A 94 -13.12 17.56 -21.64
C ASP A 94 -13.03 16.92 -20.24
N VAL A 95 -13.57 17.69 -19.29
CA VAL A 95 -14.23 17.28 -18.05
C VAL A 95 -13.39 16.38 -17.16
N CYS A 96 -12.72 16.99 -16.18
CA CYS A 96 -12.49 16.25 -14.93
C CYS A 96 -13.84 15.76 -14.42
N GLU A 97 -14.01 14.44 -14.25
CA GLU A 97 -15.24 13.84 -13.74
C GLU A 97 -15.59 14.28 -12.31
N CYS A 98 -14.67 14.99 -11.65
CA CYS A 98 -14.85 15.54 -10.32
C CYS A 98 -15.90 16.67 -10.22
N GLU A 99 -16.60 17.01 -11.32
CA GLU A 99 -17.64 18.06 -11.41
C GLU A 99 -17.19 19.46 -10.93
N CYS A 100 -15.91 19.69 -10.64
CA CYS A 100 -15.46 20.98 -10.15
C CYS A 100 -15.45 21.99 -11.31
N GLU A 101 -16.39 22.96 -11.26
CA GLU A 101 -16.42 24.10 -12.19
C GLU A 101 -15.10 24.89 -12.15
N ASP A 102 -14.39 24.82 -11.02
CA ASP A 102 -13.08 25.42 -10.80
C ASP A 102 -12.06 24.37 -10.38
N TRP A 103 -11.40 23.72 -11.35
CA TRP A 103 -10.23 22.82 -11.14
C TRP A 103 -9.15 23.43 -10.24
N ASN A 104 -9.13 24.76 -10.19
CA ASN A 104 -8.36 25.59 -9.27
C ASN A 104 -8.56 25.27 -7.79
N THR A 105 -9.72 24.77 -7.37
CA THR A 105 -10.05 24.57 -5.95
C THR A 105 -10.07 23.09 -5.55
N CYS A 106 -9.94 22.18 -6.50
CA CYS A 106 -10.05 20.75 -6.23
C CYS A 106 -8.71 20.15 -5.80
N GLY A 107 -8.63 19.76 -4.53
CA GLY A 107 -7.46 19.08 -3.95
C GLY A 107 -7.22 17.65 -4.48
N SER A 108 -8.15 17.09 -5.26
CA SER A 108 -7.97 15.80 -5.97
C SER A 108 -7.44 15.97 -7.39
N CYS A 109 -7.49 17.19 -7.93
CA CYS A 109 -7.04 17.51 -9.30
C CYS A 109 -5.73 18.27 -9.33
N SER A 110 -5.37 18.86 -8.18
CA SER A 110 -4.16 19.64 -8.05
C SER A 110 -3.52 19.47 -6.68
N TRP A 111 -2.20 19.51 -6.64
CA TRP A 111 -1.41 19.60 -5.41
C TRP A 111 -0.83 21.01 -5.29
N GLY A 112 -1.14 21.74 -4.21
CA GLY A 112 -0.66 23.11 -3.97
C GLY A 112 -1.66 23.96 -3.17
N SER A 113 -1.21 25.08 -2.60
CA SER A 113 -2.09 25.96 -1.80
C SER A 113 -2.89 26.91 -2.68
N SER A 114 -4.22 26.95 -2.55
CA SER A 114 -5.09 27.95 -3.17
C SER A 114 -5.22 29.19 -2.28
N ASP A 115 -4.15 29.93 -2.02
CA ASP A 115 -4.28 31.08 -1.12
C ASP A 115 -4.89 32.30 -1.85
N GLU A 116 -6.15 32.18 -2.24
CA GLU A 116 -6.98 33.25 -2.81
C GLU A 116 -7.17 34.42 -1.84
N GLN A 117 -6.92 34.20 -0.54
CA GLN A 117 -7.07 35.20 0.51
C GLN A 117 -5.78 36.02 0.76
N GLY A 118 -4.62 35.54 0.31
CA GLY A 118 -3.32 36.18 0.59
C GLY A 118 -2.79 37.15 -0.46
N GLY A 119 -3.33 37.14 -1.69
CA GLY A 119 -2.77 37.94 -2.80
C GLY A 119 -1.33 37.56 -3.18
N LEU A 120 -0.82 36.44 -2.66
CA LEU A 120 0.50 35.88 -2.92
C LEU A 120 0.45 35.14 -4.27
N TRP A 121 0.35 35.93 -5.34
CA TRP A 121 0.16 35.43 -6.70
C TRP A 121 1.52 35.26 -7.39
N MET A 122 1.90 34.04 -7.78
CA MET A 122 2.89 33.89 -8.85
C MET A 122 2.15 34.07 -10.18
N GLU A 123 2.48 35.12 -10.93
CA GLU A 123 1.88 35.42 -12.25
C GLU A 123 1.98 34.23 -13.24
N ASN A 124 2.84 33.23 -12.97
CA ASN A 124 3.13 32.06 -13.80
C ASN A 124 2.42 30.77 -13.36
N TRP A 125 1.44 30.82 -12.46
CA TRP A 125 0.74 29.64 -11.93
C TRP A 125 0.03 28.82 -13.03
N ASN A 126 -0.48 29.50 -14.06
CA ASN A 126 -1.12 28.88 -15.21
C ASN A 126 -0.17 28.63 -16.38
N ALA A 127 1.13 28.93 -16.21
CA ALA A 127 2.11 28.67 -17.24
C ALA A 127 2.29 27.16 -17.44
N SER A 128 2.65 26.75 -18.64
CA SER A 128 3.00 25.35 -18.92
C SER A 128 4.12 24.89 -17.98
N LEU A 129 4.22 23.58 -17.71
CA LEU A 129 5.30 23.06 -16.87
C LEU A 129 6.68 23.48 -17.39
N GLN A 130 6.86 23.53 -18.72
CA GLN A 130 8.11 23.95 -19.35
C GLN A 130 8.42 25.43 -19.09
N ASP A 131 7.44 26.32 -19.20
CA ASP A 131 7.63 27.74 -18.91
C ASP A 131 7.94 27.97 -17.43
N ALA A 132 7.26 27.23 -16.55
CA ALA A 132 7.52 27.27 -15.12
C ALA A 132 8.94 26.79 -14.79
N LYS A 133 9.41 25.73 -15.44
CA LYS A 133 10.77 25.23 -15.33
C LYS A 133 11.80 26.27 -15.80
N ASN A 134 11.61 26.85 -16.98
CA ASN A 134 12.51 27.90 -17.50
C ASN A 134 12.56 29.11 -16.55
N ALA A 135 11.43 29.50 -15.96
CA ALA A 135 11.34 30.58 -14.99
C ALA A 135 12.05 30.21 -13.67
N ALA A 136 11.91 28.98 -13.19
CA ALA A 136 12.58 28.49 -12.00
C ALA A 136 14.10 28.37 -12.20
N GLU A 137 14.57 27.92 -13.36
CA GLU A 137 16.00 27.89 -13.71
C GLU A 137 16.57 29.32 -13.75
N SER A 138 15.83 30.26 -14.34
CA SER A 138 16.21 31.68 -14.36
C SER A 138 16.26 32.26 -12.95
N ALA A 139 15.29 31.93 -12.10
CA ALA A 139 15.26 32.35 -10.70
C ALA A 139 16.41 31.73 -9.90
N ALA A 140 16.68 30.43 -10.06
CA ALA A 140 17.78 29.74 -9.39
C ALA A 140 19.15 30.30 -9.79
N ALA A 141 19.28 30.86 -10.99
CA ALA A 141 20.49 31.55 -11.44
C ALA A 141 20.68 32.94 -10.81
N MET A 142 19.66 33.53 -10.17
CA MET A 142 19.78 34.81 -9.48
C MET A 142 20.69 34.66 -8.26
N PRO A 143 21.72 35.50 -8.06
CA PRO A 143 22.70 35.34 -6.98
C PRO A 143 22.07 35.18 -5.60
N LEU A 144 21.01 35.94 -5.31
CA LEU A 144 20.29 35.90 -4.04
C LEU A 144 19.57 34.57 -3.82
N VAL A 145 18.85 34.09 -4.84
CA VAL A 145 18.11 32.82 -4.77
C VAL A 145 19.09 31.65 -4.67
N CYS A 146 20.16 31.66 -5.47
CA CYS A 146 21.23 30.66 -5.40
C CYS A 146 21.82 30.56 -3.97
N ALA A 147 22.22 31.69 -3.37
CA ALA A 147 22.76 31.72 -2.01
C ALA A 147 21.76 31.24 -0.95
N LEU A 148 20.46 31.53 -1.13
CA LEU A 148 19.40 31.01 -0.27
C LEU A 148 19.27 29.49 -0.41
N LEU A 149 19.19 28.97 -1.64
CA LEU A 149 19.10 27.53 -1.90
C LEU A 149 20.32 26.77 -1.35
N GLU A 150 21.54 27.30 -1.53
CA GLU A 150 22.76 26.75 -0.91
C GLU A 150 22.70 26.74 0.63
N ALA A 151 22.15 27.80 1.24
CA ALA A 151 21.96 27.87 2.68
C ALA A 151 20.96 26.81 3.18
N PHE A 152 19.87 26.56 2.45
CA PHE A 152 18.93 25.48 2.75
C PHE A 152 19.55 24.09 2.54
N GLY A 153 20.30 23.88 1.45
CA GLY A 153 20.98 22.61 1.17
C GLY A 153 22.01 22.24 2.24
N SER A 154 22.73 23.22 2.77
CA SER A 154 23.75 23.02 3.81
C SER A 154 23.20 22.83 5.24
N GLN A 155 21.87 22.91 5.44
CA GLN A 155 21.19 22.81 6.75
C GLN A 155 21.67 23.85 7.80
N VAL A 156 22.29 24.94 7.36
CA VAL A 156 22.80 25.98 8.25
C VAL A 156 21.65 26.88 8.69
N ALA A 157 21.09 26.59 9.87
CA ALA A 157 20.18 27.45 10.66
C ALA A 157 19.22 28.34 9.84
N SER A 158 18.41 27.69 9.00
CA SER A 158 17.60 28.28 7.93
C SER A 158 16.32 29.03 8.38
N GLN A 159 15.84 28.83 9.61
CA GLN A 159 14.54 29.38 10.04
C GLN A 159 14.48 30.91 10.17
N ARG A 160 15.60 31.63 10.05
CA ARG A 160 15.64 33.10 10.20
C ARG A 160 15.96 33.87 8.92
N ILE A 161 16.35 33.20 7.84
CA ILE A 161 16.82 33.87 6.62
C ILE A 161 15.73 34.07 5.57
N ALA A 162 14.56 33.43 5.74
CA ALA A 162 13.43 33.51 4.84
C ALA A 162 12.12 33.44 5.63
N THR A 163 11.07 34.12 5.16
CA THR A 163 9.70 33.95 5.68
C THR A 163 9.09 32.64 5.17
N ASP A 164 7.99 32.18 5.78
CA ASP A 164 7.29 30.97 5.33
C ASP A 164 6.87 31.05 3.85
N GLU A 165 6.44 32.22 3.37
CA GLU A 165 6.13 32.46 1.95
C GLU A 165 7.36 32.30 1.06
N ALA A 166 8.49 32.85 1.49
CA ALA A 166 9.73 32.77 0.77
C ALA A 166 10.26 31.33 0.71
N ILE A 167 10.11 30.56 1.79
CA ILE A 167 10.45 29.14 1.81
C ILE A 167 9.56 28.36 0.85
N ALA A 168 8.25 28.64 0.80
CA ALA A 168 7.34 28.01 -0.15
C ALA A 168 7.72 28.33 -1.61
N TYR A 169 8.13 29.57 -1.90
CA TYR A 169 8.66 29.95 -3.21
C TYR A 169 9.96 29.21 -3.57
N LEU A 170 10.92 29.15 -2.64
CA LEU A 170 12.17 28.42 -2.85
C LEU A 170 11.93 26.92 -3.02
N LEU A 171 10.92 26.37 -2.34
CA LEU A 171 10.47 25.00 -2.53
C LEU A 171 9.96 24.75 -3.95
N ASP A 172 9.11 25.64 -4.49
CA ASP A 172 8.66 25.53 -5.89
C ASP A 172 9.84 25.59 -6.87
N VAL A 173 10.79 26.50 -6.66
CA VAL A 173 12.00 26.60 -7.49
C VAL A 173 12.80 25.29 -7.42
N ALA A 174 13.05 24.76 -6.22
CA ALA A 174 13.78 23.51 -6.03
C ALA A 174 13.10 22.31 -6.71
N ILE A 175 11.77 22.23 -6.64
CA ILE A 175 11.00 21.19 -7.33
C ILE A 175 11.12 21.36 -8.84
N LEU A 176 10.89 22.56 -9.38
CA LEU A 176 10.87 22.84 -10.81
C LEU A 176 12.24 22.64 -11.49
N ILE A 177 13.35 22.88 -10.80
CA ILE A 177 14.69 22.56 -11.32
C ILE A 177 15.05 21.07 -11.19
N GLY A 178 14.22 20.26 -10.53
CA GLY A 178 14.42 18.83 -10.35
C GLY A 178 15.44 18.43 -9.28
N ASP A 179 15.77 19.33 -8.35
CA ASP A 179 16.70 19.03 -7.25
C ASP A 179 15.97 18.44 -6.05
N ALA A 180 15.97 17.10 -5.97
CA ALA A 180 15.25 16.38 -4.94
C ALA A 180 15.83 16.53 -3.52
N GLU A 181 17.14 16.74 -3.37
CA GLU A 181 17.73 16.94 -2.05
C GLU A 181 17.41 18.32 -1.50
N LEU A 182 17.51 19.33 -2.36
CA LEU A 182 17.14 20.69 -2.05
C LEU A 182 15.64 20.83 -1.76
N ALA A 183 14.78 20.23 -2.60
CA ALA A 183 13.34 20.22 -2.39
C ALA A 183 12.96 19.59 -1.04
N ARG A 184 13.59 18.45 -0.69
CA ARG A 184 13.43 17.81 0.63
C ARG A 184 13.90 18.72 1.76
N SER A 185 15.01 19.45 1.58
CA SER A 185 15.52 20.36 2.60
C SER A 185 14.58 21.55 2.81
N CYS A 186 14.13 22.20 1.73
CA CYS A 186 13.15 23.28 1.79
C CYS A 186 11.84 22.82 2.43
N ALA A 187 11.33 21.63 2.06
CA ALA A 187 10.09 21.09 2.62
C ALA A 187 10.15 20.87 4.14
N LYS A 188 11.29 20.46 4.70
CA LYS A 188 11.47 20.33 6.17
C LYS A 188 11.31 21.65 6.92
N HIS A 189 11.54 22.78 6.25
CA HIS A 189 11.45 24.11 6.80
C HIS A 189 10.18 24.86 6.39
N CYS A 190 9.43 24.32 5.42
CA CYS A 190 8.22 24.93 4.92
C CYS A 190 7.02 24.48 5.76
N THR A 191 6.30 25.44 6.34
CA THR A 191 5.02 25.19 7.01
C THR A 191 3.85 25.19 6.02
N ARG A 192 4.10 25.60 4.77
CA ARG A 192 3.12 25.73 3.71
C ARG A 192 3.34 24.69 2.61
N PHE A 193 2.27 24.38 1.88
CA PHE A 193 2.39 23.67 0.62
C PHE A 193 3.11 24.53 -0.43
N PRO A 194 3.67 23.92 -1.49
CA PRO A 194 4.17 24.67 -2.64
C PRO A 194 3.10 25.64 -3.16
N LEU A 195 3.55 26.79 -3.66
CA LEU A 195 2.66 27.82 -4.17
C LEU A 195 2.16 27.46 -5.56
N ARG A 196 2.91 26.66 -6.34
CA ARG A 196 2.42 26.11 -7.61
C ARG A 196 1.40 25.00 -7.37
N ARG A 197 0.38 24.96 -8.23
CA ARG A 197 -0.56 23.84 -8.36
C ARG A 197 -0.05 22.90 -9.42
N TRP A 198 0.21 21.68 -8.99
CA TRP A 198 0.71 20.61 -9.81
C TRP A 198 -0.43 19.73 -10.26
N ARG A 199 -0.48 19.35 -11.54
CA ARG A 199 -1.54 18.51 -12.10
C ARG A 199 -1.01 17.13 -12.47
N PHE A 200 -1.91 16.14 -12.50
CA PHE A 200 -1.55 14.81 -12.98
C PHE A 200 -0.94 14.87 -14.40
N GLN A 201 -1.56 15.63 -15.30
CA GLN A 201 -1.17 15.73 -16.71
C GLN A 201 0.18 16.42 -16.93
N GLU A 202 0.68 17.16 -15.94
CA GLU A 202 2.01 17.76 -15.99
C GLU A 202 3.11 16.72 -15.77
N PHE A 203 2.83 15.68 -14.98
CA PHE A 203 3.79 14.61 -14.70
C PHE A 203 3.57 13.37 -15.55
N VAL A 204 2.33 13.12 -15.98
CA VAL A 204 1.97 11.86 -16.63
C VAL A 204 1.13 12.13 -17.86
N ARG A 205 1.62 11.64 -18.99
CA ARG A 205 0.82 11.48 -20.20
C ARG A 205 0.39 10.02 -20.30
N ILE A 206 -0.92 9.76 -20.27
CA ILE A 206 -1.45 8.45 -20.63
C ILE A 206 -1.57 8.43 -22.14
N VAL A 207 -0.76 7.61 -22.80
CA VAL A 207 -0.81 7.42 -24.24
C VAL A 207 -1.60 6.15 -24.53
N ASP A 208 -2.58 6.25 -25.42
CA ASP A 208 -3.25 5.13 -26.06
C ASP A 208 -2.40 4.73 -27.28
N ASP A 209 -1.43 3.84 -27.04
CA ASP A 209 -0.54 3.32 -28.08
C ASP A 209 -1.25 2.18 -28.80
N ASP A 210 -2.03 2.51 -29.85
CA ASP A 210 -2.76 1.53 -30.66
C ASP A 210 -3.56 0.54 -29.79
N PHE A 211 -4.76 0.94 -29.35
CA PHE A 211 -5.75 0.14 -28.63
C PHE A 211 -5.53 -1.38 -28.78
N PRO A 212 -5.16 -2.12 -27.72
CA PRO A 212 -5.59 -1.95 -26.33
C PRO A 212 -4.43 -1.68 -25.32
N CYS A 213 -3.36 -0.98 -25.69
CA CYS A 213 -2.25 -0.72 -24.77
C CYS A 213 -2.31 0.69 -24.18
N PHE A 214 -2.38 0.78 -22.85
CA PHE A 214 -2.11 2.04 -22.17
C PHE A 214 -0.66 2.15 -21.75
N ARG A 215 -0.06 3.32 -21.97
CA ARG A 215 1.27 3.65 -21.45
C ARG A 215 1.20 4.89 -20.60
N ALA A 216 1.58 4.76 -19.34
CA ALA A 216 1.89 5.90 -18.51
C ALA A 216 3.31 6.39 -18.87
N GLU A 217 3.39 7.50 -19.57
CA GLU A 217 4.63 8.19 -19.85
C GLU A 217 4.86 9.28 -18.81
N ILE A 218 5.92 9.12 -18.03
CA ILE A 218 6.28 10.10 -17.02
C ILE A 218 7.09 11.22 -17.66
N LEU A 219 6.53 12.41 -17.62
CA LEU A 219 7.13 13.67 -18.05
C LEU A 219 8.01 14.22 -16.92
N GLU A 220 9.08 14.95 -17.28
CA GLU A 220 9.93 15.69 -16.34
C GLU A 220 10.27 14.91 -15.05
N LYS A 221 10.86 13.72 -15.22
CA LYS A 221 11.12 12.74 -14.14
C LYS A 221 11.82 13.35 -12.92
N ASP A 222 12.79 14.23 -13.13
CA ASP A 222 13.53 14.86 -12.04
C ASP A 222 12.64 15.83 -11.23
N VAL A 223 11.72 16.54 -11.90
CA VAL A 223 10.73 17.41 -11.24
C VAL A 223 9.77 16.58 -10.41
N LEU A 224 9.28 15.45 -10.95
CA LEU A 224 8.44 14.51 -10.19
C LEU A 224 9.17 14.01 -8.94
N ILE A 225 10.41 13.53 -9.09
CA ILE A 225 11.19 12.99 -7.97
C ILE A 225 11.43 14.08 -6.92
N ALA A 226 11.68 15.32 -7.33
CA ALA A 226 11.83 16.44 -6.41
C ALA A 226 10.52 16.78 -5.68
N ALA A 227 9.38 16.75 -6.38
CA ALA A 227 8.06 16.94 -5.78
C ALA A 227 7.76 15.85 -4.74
N LEU A 228 8.07 14.59 -5.06
CA LEU A 228 7.91 13.47 -4.14
C LEU A 228 8.82 13.60 -2.91
N ALA A 229 10.07 14.02 -3.11
CA ALA A 229 11.00 14.28 -2.03
C ALA A 229 10.56 15.46 -1.13
N ALA A 230 9.79 16.40 -1.68
CA ALA A 230 9.15 17.50 -0.98
C ALA A 230 7.83 17.13 -0.25
N GLY A 231 7.37 15.88 -0.38
CA GLY A 231 6.16 15.41 0.28
C GLY A 231 4.88 15.47 -0.55
N LEU A 232 4.97 15.60 -1.88
CA LEU A 232 3.85 15.27 -2.76
C LEU A 232 3.39 13.84 -2.48
N GLU A 233 2.16 13.67 -2.00
CA GLU A 233 1.63 12.33 -1.80
C GLU A 233 1.15 11.79 -3.15
N LEU A 234 1.65 10.61 -3.52
CA LEU A 234 1.34 9.99 -4.81
C LEU A 234 -0.17 9.68 -5.04
N LYS A 235 -0.97 9.68 -3.98
CA LYS A 235 -2.43 9.45 -4.01
C LYS A 235 -3.25 10.70 -4.34
N GLN A 236 -2.65 11.90 -4.31
CA GLN A 236 -3.37 13.17 -4.44
C GLN A 236 -3.73 13.53 -5.88
N LEU A 237 -2.98 13.01 -6.86
CA LEU A 237 -3.19 13.31 -8.27
C LEU A 237 -3.75 12.06 -8.97
N THR A 238 -4.98 12.15 -9.44
CA THR A 238 -5.66 11.07 -10.18
C THR A 238 -6.13 11.53 -11.54
N ASN A 239 -6.09 10.65 -12.54
CA ASN A 239 -6.68 10.87 -13.86
C ASN A 239 -7.87 9.94 -14.09
N SER A 240 -9.05 10.49 -14.37
CA SER A 240 -10.31 9.76 -14.59
C SER A 240 -10.67 9.54 -16.07
N SER A 241 -9.82 9.90 -17.04
CA SER A 241 -10.16 9.87 -18.46
C SER A 241 -10.56 8.49 -19.03
N HIS A 242 -10.34 7.39 -18.30
CA HIS A 242 -10.57 6.02 -18.76
C HIS A 242 -11.49 5.20 -17.83
N GLY A 243 -12.48 5.86 -17.21
CA GLY A 243 -13.54 5.20 -16.43
C GLY A 243 -13.15 4.79 -15.00
N ASP A 244 -11.87 4.44 -14.77
CA ASP A 244 -11.32 4.26 -13.43
C ASP A 244 -10.16 5.24 -13.19
N PRO A 245 -10.12 5.94 -12.05
CA PRO A 245 -9.10 6.93 -11.77
C PRO A 245 -7.75 6.25 -11.50
N VAL A 246 -6.74 6.60 -12.30
CA VAL A 246 -5.35 6.18 -12.11
C VAL A 246 -4.63 7.21 -11.27
N SER A 247 -4.14 6.82 -10.10
CA SER A 247 -3.29 7.69 -9.27
C SER A 247 -1.90 7.86 -9.87
N LEU A 248 -1.22 8.95 -9.51
CA LEU A 248 0.19 9.17 -9.87
C LEU A 248 1.08 8.02 -9.35
N ALA A 249 0.77 7.49 -8.16
CA ALA A 249 1.41 6.30 -7.60
C ALA A 249 1.36 5.11 -8.58
N GLU A 250 0.14 4.79 -9.04
CA GLU A 250 -0.09 3.71 -9.98
C GLU A 250 0.57 3.99 -11.32
N ALA A 251 0.46 5.21 -11.85
CA ALA A 251 1.09 5.59 -13.10
C ALA A 251 2.62 5.42 -13.07
N VAL A 252 3.29 5.78 -11.97
CA VAL A 252 4.74 5.58 -11.81
C VAL A 252 5.09 4.09 -11.79
N VAL A 253 4.37 3.28 -11.01
CA VAL A 253 4.58 1.82 -10.95
C VAL A 253 4.37 1.19 -12.33
N LEU A 254 3.27 1.55 -12.99
CA LEU A 254 2.82 1.00 -14.27
C LEU A 254 3.57 1.59 -15.47
N SER A 255 4.37 2.63 -15.27
CA SER A 255 5.21 3.19 -16.33
C SER A 255 6.18 2.13 -16.87
N GLY A 256 6.65 2.30 -18.10
CA GLY A 256 7.73 1.46 -18.63
C GLY A 256 9.10 1.70 -17.96
N ASP A 257 9.21 2.68 -17.07
CA ASP A 257 10.48 3.23 -16.61
C ASP A 257 10.99 2.58 -15.32
N ALA A 258 11.90 1.61 -15.46
CA ALA A 258 12.50 0.91 -14.33
C ALA A 258 13.43 1.79 -13.50
N GLU A 259 14.11 2.75 -14.12
CA GLU A 259 15.06 3.64 -13.43
C GLU A 259 14.31 4.62 -12.53
N LEU A 260 13.25 5.24 -13.06
CA LEU A 260 12.37 6.10 -12.28
C LEU A 260 11.79 5.34 -11.08
N TRP A 261 11.28 4.13 -11.31
CA TRP A 261 10.76 3.31 -10.22
C TRP A 261 11.80 3.06 -9.13
N GLN A 262 13.03 2.70 -9.48
CA GLN A 262 14.11 2.49 -8.51
C GLN A 262 14.43 3.77 -7.72
N ARG A 263 14.42 4.93 -8.39
CA ARG A 263 14.63 6.24 -7.73
C ARG A 263 13.49 6.54 -6.75
N VAL A 264 12.24 6.28 -7.12
CA VAL A 264 11.06 6.49 -6.27
C VAL A 264 11.02 5.51 -5.10
N GLU A 265 11.34 4.23 -5.33
CA GLU A 265 11.47 3.20 -4.29
C GLU A 265 12.55 3.60 -3.25
N GLY A 266 13.65 4.20 -3.72
CA GLY A 266 14.71 4.74 -2.87
C GLY A 266 14.29 5.90 -1.97
N LEU A 267 13.18 6.59 -2.28
CA LEU A 267 12.63 7.64 -1.41
C LEU A 267 11.88 7.10 -0.19
N GLN A 268 11.72 5.77 -0.06
CA GLN A 268 11.02 5.11 1.05
C GLN A 268 9.59 5.64 1.27
N LEU A 269 8.92 6.04 0.20
CA LEU A 269 7.54 6.52 0.25
C LEU A 269 6.63 5.35 0.64
N GLN A 270 5.64 5.62 1.49
CA GLN A 270 4.58 4.66 1.75
C GLN A 270 3.71 4.54 0.51
N LEU A 271 3.87 3.43 -0.19
CA LEU A 271 3.05 3.08 -1.34
C LEU A 271 1.85 2.27 -0.84
N GLY A 272 0.68 2.91 -0.81
CA GLY A 272 -0.58 2.30 -0.40
C GLY A 272 -1.22 2.98 0.83
N PRO A 273 -2.41 2.51 1.26
CA PRO A 273 -3.16 1.38 0.68
C PRO A 273 -3.65 1.68 -0.74
N TRP A 274 -3.53 0.68 -1.62
CA TRP A 274 -3.92 0.81 -3.01
C TRP A 274 -5.42 0.65 -3.18
N ARG A 275 -5.99 1.44 -4.08
CA ARG A 275 -7.43 1.35 -4.37
C ARG A 275 -7.72 0.00 -5.01
N LYS A 276 -8.81 -0.64 -4.56
CA LYS A 276 -9.42 -1.74 -5.32
C LYS A 276 -10.20 -1.12 -6.47
N HIS A 277 -9.84 -1.48 -7.69
CA HIS A 277 -10.55 -1.02 -8.88
C HIS A 277 -11.89 -1.73 -9.01
N GLY A 278 -12.87 -1.06 -9.64
CA GLY A 278 -14.17 -1.64 -9.92
C GLY A 278 -14.05 -2.85 -10.86
N TYR A 279 -15.12 -3.62 -11.05
CA TYR A 279 -15.08 -4.77 -11.96
C TYR A 279 -14.84 -4.37 -13.43
N ALA A 280 -15.20 -3.14 -13.81
CA ALA A 280 -15.15 -2.63 -15.17
C ALA A 280 -13.98 -1.63 -15.35
N ASN A 281 -12.77 -2.06 -15.00
CA ASN A 281 -11.53 -1.28 -15.18
C ASN A 281 -10.71 -1.79 -16.37
N ASP A 282 -9.78 -0.93 -16.83
CA ASP A 282 -8.82 -1.22 -17.89
C ASP A 282 -7.37 -1.20 -17.38
N MET A 283 -7.17 -1.44 -16.08
CA MET A 283 -5.84 -1.35 -15.45
C MET A 283 -4.86 -2.42 -15.95
N ALA A 284 -5.36 -3.54 -16.47
CA ALA A 284 -4.50 -4.56 -17.07
C ALA A 284 -3.85 -4.10 -18.37
N ASP A 285 -4.42 -3.10 -19.06
CA ASP A 285 -3.90 -2.60 -20.34
C ASP A 285 -2.56 -1.88 -20.17
N PHE A 286 -2.27 -1.37 -18.98
CA PHE A 286 -0.95 -0.84 -18.62
C PHE A 286 0.16 -1.90 -18.51
N LEU A 287 -0.23 -3.17 -18.33
CA LEU A 287 0.69 -4.30 -18.22
C LEU A 287 0.90 -4.99 -19.57
N LEU A 288 0.20 -4.55 -20.61
CA LEU A 288 0.37 -5.00 -21.98
C LEU A 288 1.39 -4.13 -22.72
N GLU A 289 2.10 -4.75 -23.65
CA GLU A 289 3.03 -4.07 -24.55
C GLU A 289 2.95 -4.68 -25.95
N ASN A 290 3.09 -3.82 -26.96
CA ASN A 290 3.20 -4.25 -28.35
C ASN A 290 4.64 -4.70 -28.64
N SER A 291 4.79 -5.95 -29.06
CA SER A 291 6.05 -6.57 -29.46
C SER A 291 5.97 -6.98 -30.92
N GLY A 292 6.01 -5.97 -31.82
CA GLY A 292 5.70 -6.16 -33.23
C GLY A 292 4.18 -6.23 -33.45
N ASP A 293 3.71 -7.20 -34.23
CA ASP A 293 2.27 -7.41 -34.51
C ASP A 293 1.54 -8.21 -33.41
N HIS A 294 2.21 -8.42 -32.26
CA HIS A 294 1.70 -9.23 -31.16
C HIS A 294 1.69 -8.43 -29.86
N LEU A 295 0.55 -8.48 -29.20
CA LEU A 295 0.34 -8.05 -27.83
C LEU A 295 0.94 -9.08 -26.87
N ARG A 296 1.69 -8.61 -25.87
CA ARG A 296 2.23 -9.46 -24.81
C ARG A 296 2.11 -8.74 -23.46
N MET A 297 1.95 -9.48 -22.38
CA MET A 297 2.11 -8.92 -21.03
C MET A 297 3.59 -8.74 -20.72
N SER A 298 3.98 -7.60 -20.14
CA SER A 298 5.34 -7.36 -19.65
C SER A 298 5.53 -8.02 -18.27
N PRO A 299 6.37 -9.08 -18.16
CA PRO A 299 6.67 -9.70 -16.87
C PRO A 299 7.38 -8.73 -15.93
N GLU A 300 8.19 -7.80 -16.45
CA GLU A 300 8.89 -6.79 -15.66
C GLU A 300 7.91 -5.81 -14.99
N ARG A 301 6.92 -5.30 -15.74
CA ARG A 301 5.88 -4.42 -15.17
C ARG A 301 5.01 -5.17 -14.16
N LEU A 302 4.66 -6.42 -14.46
CA LEU A 302 3.86 -7.26 -13.55
C LEU A 302 4.59 -7.49 -12.22
N HIS A 303 5.88 -7.85 -12.25
CA HIS A 303 6.70 -8.01 -11.05
C HIS A 303 6.87 -6.73 -10.25
N ARG A 304 7.03 -5.60 -10.94
CA ARG A 304 7.14 -4.30 -10.27
C ARG A 304 5.83 -3.94 -9.57
N ALA A 305 4.70 -4.16 -10.25
CA ALA A 305 3.38 -3.94 -9.69
C ALA A 305 3.10 -4.84 -8.47
N GLU A 306 3.50 -6.11 -8.54
CA GLU A 306 3.45 -7.06 -7.43
C GLU A 306 4.30 -6.56 -6.24
N ARG A 307 5.55 -6.16 -6.50
CA ARG A 307 6.46 -5.65 -5.45
C ARG A 307 5.95 -4.36 -4.82
N ALA A 308 5.34 -3.49 -5.61
CA ALA A 308 4.69 -2.28 -5.13
C ALA A 308 3.44 -2.58 -4.28
N GLY A 309 2.93 -3.82 -4.31
CA GLY A 309 1.75 -4.24 -3.57
C GLY A 309 0.43 -3.85 -4.23
N LEU A 310 0.42 -3.54 -5.53
CA LEU A 310 -0.81 -3.19 -6.25
C LEU A 310 -1.84 -4.32 -6.13
N ALA A 311 -3.13 -3.95 -6.10
CA ALA A 311 -4.24 -4.89 -6.02
C ALA A 311 -4.49 -5.59 -7.37
N LEU A 312 -3.49 -6.31 -7.88
CA LEU A 312 -3.45 -6.94 -9.21
C LEU A 312 -4.61 -7.93 -9.46
N SER A 313 -5.17 -8.51 -8.40
CA SER A 313 -6.37 -9.36 -8.49
C SER A 313 -7.63 -8.60 -8.96
N THR A 314 -7.64 -7.27 -8.86
CA THR A 314 -8.71 -6.39 -9.34
C THR A 314 -8.50 -5.93 -10.78
N PHE A 315 -7.29 -6.03 -11.34
CA PHE A 315 -6.98 -5.50 -12.67
C PHE A 315 -7.70 -6.30 -13.76
N ARG A 316 -8.33 -5.58 -14.68
CA ARG A 316 -9.05 -6.14 -15.82
C ARG A 316 -8.60 -5.46 -17.12
N ALA A 317 -8.71 -6.20 -18.21
CA ALA A 317 -8.56 -5.68 -19.58
C ALA A 317 -9.89 -5.85 -20.31
N GLN A 318 -10.28 -4.85 -21.08
CA GLN A 318 -11.47 -4.90 -21.90
C GLN A 318 -11.13 -5.38 -23.32
N VAL A 319 -11.52 -6.61 -23.63
CA VAL A 319 -11.33 -7.17 -24.97
C VAL A 319 -12.62 -7.02 -25.78
N VAL A 320 -12.52 -6.33 -26.92
CA VAL A 320 -13.62 -6.18 -27.88
C VAL A 320 -13.82 -7.46 -28.67
N PHE A 321 -15.08 -7.84 -28.84
CA PHE A 321 -15.47 -8.87 -29.81
C PHE A 321 -16.53 -8.32 -30.74
N ARG A 322 -16.29 -8.40 -32.06
CA ARG A 322 -17.22 -7.92 -33.07
C ARG A 322 -18.13 -9.06 -33.52
N CYS A 323 -19.40 -9.00 -33.12
CA CYS A 323 -20.45 -9.85 -33.66
C CYS A 323 -21.02 -9.24 -34.94
N GLN A 324 -21.06 -10.00 -36.04
CA GLN A 324 -21.58 -9.48 -37.32
C GLN A 324 -23.03 -8.96 -37.26
N ARG A 325 -23.81 -9.39 -36.27
CA ARG A 325 -25.21 -8.96 -36.08
C ARG A 325 -25.42 -7.95 -34.96
N CYS A 326 -24.62 -8.01 -33.90
CA CYS A 326 -24.84 -7.21 -32.69
C CYS A 326 -23.85 -6.07 -32.51
N GLY A 327 -22.84 -5.96 -33.39
CA GLY A 327 -21.75 -4.99 -33.22
C GLY A 327 -20.73 -5.45 -32.18
N ASP A 328 -20.10 -4.49 -31.54
CA ASP A 328 -19.01 -4.70 -30.60
C ASP A 328 -19.54 -5.08 -29.20
N ILE A 329 -19.02 -6.17 -28.66
CA ILE A 329 -19.38 -6.74 -27.36
C ILE A 329 -18.10 -6.86 -26.53
N TRP A 330 -18.12 -6.28 -25.34
CA TRP A 330 -16.96 -6.17 -24.47
C TRP A 330 -16.89 -7.31 -23.47
N TYR A 331 -15.69 -7.82 -23.24
CA TYR A 331 -15.42 -8.83 -22.23
C TYR A 331 -14.23 -8.42 -21.38
N TYR A 332 -14.45 -8.34 -20.07
CA TYR A 332 -13.37 -8.16 -19.09
C TYR A 332 -12.63 -9.46 -18.83
N PHE A 333 -11.30 -9.43 -18.93
CA PHE A 333 -10.40 -10.53 -18.62
C PHE A 333 -9.49 -10.12 -17.46
N SER A 334 -9.21 -11.05 -16.53
CA SER A 334 -8.20 -10.87 -15.48
C SER A 334 -6.79 -10.95 -16.04
N LEU A 335 -5.77 -10.59 -15.25
CA LEU A 335 -4.37 -10.78 -15.62
C LEU A 335 -4.02 -12.26 -15.91
N LEU A 336 -4.56 -13.18 -15.12
CA LEU A 336 -4.37 -14.61 -15.34
C LEU A 336 -5.01 -15.07 -16.65
N ASP A 337 -6.20 -14.56 -16.96
CA ASP A 337 -6.86 -14.83 -18.24
C ASP A 337 -5.98 -14.42 -19.43
N LEU A 338 -5.45 -13.20 -19.38
CA LEU A 338 -4.61 -12.65 -20.45
C LEU A 338 -3.32 -13.44 -20.60
N ALA A 339 -2.61 -13.74 -19.50
CA ALA A 339 -1.38 -14.52 -19.55
C ALA A 339 -1.58 -15.90 -20.20
N ILE A 340 -2.70 -16.55 -19.88
CA ILE A 340 -3.09 -17.83 -20.49
C ILE A 340 -3.46 -17.64 -21.96
N LEU A 341 -4.29 -16.65 -22.31
CA LEU A 341 -4.70 -16.38 -23.71
C LEU A 341 -3.52 -16.10 -24.63
N LEU A 342 -2.53 -15.37 -24.12
CA LEU A 342 -1.30 -15.01 -24.82
C LEU A 342 -0.21 -16.10 -24.72
N GLY A 343 -0.49 -17.23 -24.04
CA GLY A 343 0.45 -18.36 -23.94
C GLY A 343 1.72 -18.06 -23.15
N GLN A 344 1.71 -17.02 -22.31
CA GLN A 344 2.89 -16.53 -21.58
C GLN A 344 3.03 -17.25 -20.24
N SER A 345 3.74 -18.38 -20.25
CA SER A 345 3.89 -19.23 -19.06
C SER A 345 4.53 -18.52 -17.87
N ASP A 346 5.51 -17.63 -18.09
CA ASP A 346 6.14 -16.86 -17.01
C ASP A 346 5.15 -15.89 -16.33
N CYS A 347 4.36 -15.13 -17.10
CA CYS A 347 3.33 -14.25 -16.56
C CYS A 347 2.21 -15.05 -15.86
N ALA A 348 1.84 -16.21 -16.41
CA ALA A 348 0.84 -17.09 -15.83
C ALA A 348 1.32 -17.69 -14.49
N ARG A 349 2.60 -18.06 -14.40
CA ARG A 349 3.29 -18.46 -13.16
C ARG A 349 3.14 -17.39 -12.08
N LEU A 350 3.46 -16.14 -12.43
CA LEU A 350 3.36 -15.00 -11.50
C LEU A 350 1.92 -14.77 -11.04
N CYS A 351 0.96 -14.75 -11.97
CA CYS A 351 -0.46 -14.61 -11.64
C CYS A 351 -0.95 -15.73 -10.71
N GLY A 352 -0.49 -16.97 -10.93
CA GLY A 352 -0.78 -18.10 -10.05
C GLY A 352 -0.19 -17.95 -8.65
N ALA A 353 1.03 -17.43 -8.52
CA ALA A 353 1.66 -17.15 -7.22
C ALA A 353 0.90 -16.09 -6.41
N MET A 354 0.33 -15.09 -7.10
CA MET A 354 -0.43 -13.99 -6.52
C MET A 354 -1.89 -14.33 -6.19
N ASP A 355 -2.31 -15.59 -6.38
CA ASP A 355 -3.70 -16.05 -6.18
C ASP A 355 -4.73 -15.22 -6.98
N ILE A 356 -4.35 -14.77 -8.18
CA ILE A 356 -5.28 -14.07 -9.06
C ILE A 356 -6.35 -15.05 -9.52
N VAL A 357 -7.60 -14.75 -9.16
CA VAL A 357 -8.74 -15.64 -9.39
C VAL A 357 -8.96 -15.87 -10.88
N ALA A 358 -8.96 -17.16 -11.26
CA ALA A 358 -9.41 -17.57 -12.58
C ALA A 358 -10.90 -17.27 -12.73
N THR A 359 -11.27 -16.51 -13.76
CA THR A 359 -12.67 -16.26 -14.09
C THR A 359 -13.26 -17.48 -14.82
N GLN A 360 -14.59 -17.56 -14.92
CA GLN A 360 -15.23 -18.57 -15.79
C GLN A 360 -14.79 -18.45 -17.27
N LYS A 361 -14.24 -17.29 -17.66
CA LYS A 361 -13.66 -17.07 -18.98
C LYS A 361 -12.28 -17.72 -19.11
N THR A 362 -11.51 -17.85 -18.02
CA THR A 362 -10.18 -18.50 -17.98
C THR A 362 -10.25 -19.93 -18.46
N LEU A 363 -11.29 -20.65 -18.05
CA LEU A 363 -11.51 -22.02 -18.47
C LEU A 363 -11.76 -22.15 -19.99
N LYS A 364 -12.60 -21.26 -20.53
CA LYS A 364 -12.91 -21.25 -21.97
C LYS A 364 -11.73 -20.76 -22.80
N ALA A 365 -10.93 -19.84 -22.24
CA ALA A 365 -9.71 -19.32 -22.80
C ALA A 365 -8.55 -20.33 -22.81
N SER A 366 -8.46 -21.23 -21.83
CA SER A 366 -7.37 -22.21 -21.69
C SER A 366 -7.64 -23.54 -22.43
N LEU A 367 -8.90 -23.99 -22.49
CA LEU A 367 -9.20 -25.37 -22.90
C LEU A 367 -10.00 -25.51 -24.20
N GLU A 368 -10.64 -24.44 -24.68
CA GLU A 368 -11.49 -24.50 -25.87
C GLU A 368 -11.01 -23.51 -26.95
N ALA A 369 -11.36 -23.77 -28.21
CA ALA A 369 -11.37 -22.70 -29.20
C ALA A 369 -12.40 -21.67 -28.70
N MET A 370 -11.95 -20.45 -28.38
CA MET A 370 -12.76 -19.40 -27.74
C MET A 370 -14.21 -19.43 -28.26
N PRO A 371 -15.21 -19.50 -27.37
CA PRO A 371 -16.59 -19.76 -27.74
C PRO A 371 -17.08 -18.71 -28.73
N ARG A 372 -17.35 -19.16 -29.96
CA ARG A 372 -17.71 -18.28 -31.09
C ARG A 372 -19.17 -17.84 -31.06
N VAL A 373 -19.90 -17.96 -29.95
CA VAL A 373 -21.37 -17.77 -29.93
C VAL A 373 -21.76 -16.49 -29.23
N CYS A 374 -22.58 -15.68 -29.90
CA CYS A 374 -23.07 -14.43 -29.36
C CYS A 374 -24.00 -14.63 -28.18
N LYS A 375 -23.69 -14.02 -27.04
CA LYS A 375 -24.60 -14.02 -25.90
C LYS A 375 -25.95 -13.39 -26.23
N ILE A 376 -25.96 -12.39 -27.11
CA ILE A 376 -27.16 -11.64 -27.52
C ILE A 376 -27.94 -12.40 -28.61
N CYS A 377 -27.36 -12.64 -29.79
CA CYS A 377 -28.07 -13.22 -30.94
C CYS A 377 -27.80 -14.70 -31.21
N ARG A 378 -26.95 -15.35 -30.41
CA ARG A 378 -26.51 -16.75 -30.59
C ARG A 378 -25.82 -17.04 -31.93
N SER A 379 -25.44 -16.03 -32.71
CA SER A 379 -24.67 -16.21 -33.95
C SER A 379 -23.27 -16.77 -33.66
N THR A 380 -22.79 -17.68 -34.50
CA THR A 380 -21.41 -18.20 -34.50
C THR A 380 -20.40 -17.32 -35.23
N SER A 381 -20.86 -16.24 -35.88
CA SER A 381 -20.01 -15.35 -36.68
C SER A 381 -19.42 -14.21 -35.85
N TRP A 382 -18.26 -14.49 -35.26
CA TRP A 382 -17.50 -13.59 -34.39
C TRP A 382 -16.17 -13.28 -35.03
N ARG A 383 -15.78 -12.00 -35.02
CA ARG A 383 -14.42 -11.57 -35.33
C ARG A 383 -13.87 -10.87 -34.09
N ILE A 384 -12.78 -11.42 -33.56
CA ILE A 384 -11.92 -10.69 -32.63
C ILE A 384 -11.17 -9.66 -33.50
N PRO A 385 -11.01 -8.40 -33.07
CA PRO A 385 -10.16 -7.43 -33.77
C PRO A 385 -8.81 -8.06 -34.13
N ASP A 386 -8.27 -7.70 -35.29
CA ASP A 386 -7.10 -8.40 -35.84
C ASP A 386 -5.91 -8.28 -34.87
N GLU A 387 -5.81 -7.19 -34.12
CA GLU A 387 -4.81 -6.91 -33.08
C GLU A 387 -4.80 -8.00 -31.99
N TRP A 388 -5.96 -8.33 -31.42
CA TRP A 388 -6.10 -9.39 -30.43
C TRP A 388 -5.99 -10.78 -31.05
N ALA A 389 -6.55 -10.97 -32.24
CA ALA A 389 -6.60 -12.26 -32.90
C ALA A 389 -5.20 -12.79 -33.27
N MET A 390 -4.31 -11.90 -33.71
CA MET A 390 -2.92 -12.23 -34.02
C MET A 390 -2.09 -12.51 -32.76
N SER A 391 -2.52 -11.99 -31.61
CA SER A 391 -1.80 -12.09 -30.35
C SER A 391 -2.14 -13.35 -29.55
N PHE A 392 -3.28 -14.00 -29.83
CA PHE A 392 -3.66 -15.22 -29.12
C PHE A 392 -2.77 -16.40 -29.49
N ALA A 393 -2.22 -17.03 -28.46
CA ALA A 393 -1.35 -18.17 -28.61
C ALA A 393 -2.09 -19.43 -29.04
N SER A 394 -1.30 -20.39 -29.55
CA SER A 394 -1.83 -21.71 -29.92
C SER A 394 -2.41 -22.44 -28.70
N LEU A 395 -3.36 -23.35 -28.91
CA LEU A 395 -3.96 -24.13 -27.80
C LEU A 395 -2.90 -24.85 -26.92
N PRO A 396 -1.83 -25.45 -27.47
CA PRO A 396 -0.76 -26.03 -26.66
C PRO A 396 -0.07 -25.03 -25.74
N GLU A 397 0.25 -23.83 -26.22
CA GLU A 397 0.89 -22.77 -25.43
C GLU A 397 -0.04 -22.26 -24.32
N ARG A 398 -1.33 -22.06 -24.63
CA ARG A 398 -2.34 -21.67 -23.64
C ARG A 398 -2.49 -22.73 -22.54
N ARG A 399 -2.47 -24.02 -22.89
CA ARG A 399 -2.49 -25.12 -21.93
C ARG A 399 -1.23 -25.18 -21.08
N ALA A 400 -0.06 -24.94 -21.67
CA ALA A 400 1.20 -24.87 -20.93
C ALA A 400 1.18 -23.73 -19.90
N ALA A 401 0.73 -22.53 -20.30
CA ALA A 401 0.59 -21.40 -19.41
C ALA A 401 -0.42 -21.67 -18.27
N ALA A 402 -1.56 -22.29 -18.58
CA ALA A 402 -2.55 -22.68 -17.57
C ALA A 402 -2.00 -23.73 -16.58
N ALA A 403 -1.23 -24.71 -17.06
CA ALA A 403 -0.58 -25.70 -16.21
C ALA A 403 0.42 -25.04 -15.25
N GLU A 404 1.23 -24.09 -15.75
CA GLU A 404 2.21 -23.37 -14.93
C GLU A 404 1.56 -22.47 -13.87
N ALA A 405 0.46 -21.79 -14.22
CA ALA A 405 -0.33 -21.02 -13.27
C ALA A 405 -0.93 -21.91 -12.17
N LEU A 406 -1.53 -23.04 -12.55
CA LEU A 406 -2.14 -23.98 -11.60
C LEU A 406 -1.09 -24.57 -10.66
N HIS A 407 0.04 -24.97 -11.22
CA HIS A 407 1.18 -25.46 -10.47
C HIS A 407 1.61 -24.45 -9.39
N THR A 408 1.78 -23.19 -9.77
CA THR A 408 2.25 -22.15 -8.86
C THR A 408 1.20 -21.77 -7.82
N ALA A 409 -0.07 -21.72 -8.20
CA ALA A 409 -1.17 -21.47 -7.26
C ALA A 409 -1.28 -22.59 -6.20
N LEU A 410 -1.11 -23.85 -6.61
CA LEU A 410 -1.07 -24.98 -5.67
C LEU A 410 0.12 -24.88 -4.72
N GLN A 411 1.31 -24.47 -5.21
CA GLN A 411 2.47 -24.23 -4.35
C GLN A 411 2.23 -23.09 -3.37
N ALA A 412 1.67 -21.96 -3.82
CA ALA A 412 1.36 -20.82 -2.98
C ALA A 412 0.35 -21.18 -1.87
N SER A 413 -0.73 -21.87 -2.22
CA SER A 413 -1.73 -22.37 -1.27
C SER A 413 -1.12 -23.32 -0.23
N ARG A 414 -0.25 -24.23 -0.66
CA ARG A 414 0.50 -25.11 0.26
C ARG A 414 1.40 -24.33 1.20
N ARG A 415 2.13 -23.33 0.70
CA ARG A 415 3.00 -22.47 1.54
C ARG A 415 2.17 -21.69 2.55
N LYS A 416 1.05 -21.08 2.13
CA LYS A 416 0.12 -20.36 3.01
C LYS A 416 -0.40 -21.28 4.13
N THR A 417 -0.82 -22.49 3.78
CA THR A 417 -1.30 -23.51 4.72
C THR A 417 -0.20 -24.02 5.64
N ALA A 418 1.01 -24.21 5.11
CA ALA A 418 2.18 -24.60 5.91
C ALA A 418 2.58 -23.51 6.90
N SER A 419 2.51 -22.24 6.51
CA SER A 419 2.81 -21.11 7.39
C SER A 419 1.75 -20.94 8.48
N SER A 420 0.46 -21.09 8.16
CA SER A 420 -0.63 -20.92 9.13
C SER A 420 -0.80 -22.13 10.06
N ALA A 421 -0.76 -23.35 9.51
CA ALA A 421 -1.09 -24.58 10.23
C ALA A 421 0.09 -25.55 10.38
N GLY A 422 1.20 -25.38 9.65
CA GLY A 422 2.24 -26.39 9.54
C GLY A 422 2.94 -26.72 10.86
N PHE A 423 3.23 -25.72 11.69
CA PHE A 423 3.83 -25.98 13.01
C PHE A 423 2.86 -26.67 13.96
N GLY A 424 1.61 -26.21 14.02
CA GLY A 424 0.55 -26.83 14.83
C GLY A 424 0.24 -28.26 14.39
N LEU A 425 0.20 -28.50 13.08
CA LEU A 425 0.02 -29.83 12.50
C LEU A 425 1.20 -30.74 12.83
N PHE A 426 2.44 -30.27 12.66
CA PHE A 426 3.64 -31.05 13.00
C PHE A 426 3.66 -31.44 14.49
N GLN A 427 3.33 -30.51 15.38
CA GLN A 427 3.23 -30.79 16.81
C GLN A 427 2.12 -31.79 17.11
N SER A 428 0.94 -31.62 16.50
CA SER A 428 -0.21 -32.50 16.70
C SER A 428 0.10 -33.92 16.24
N MET A 429 0.71 -34.08 15.06
CA MET A 429 1.15 -35.37 14.55
C MET A 429 2.25 -35.98 15.42
N SER A 430 3.17 -35.19 15.96
CA SER A 430 4.25 -35.67 16.85
C SER A 430 3.71 -36.14 18.21
N LYS A 431 2.71 -35.43 18.75
CA LYS A 431 1.96 -35.84 19.95
C LYS A 431 1.18 -37.12 19.68
N TRP A 432 0.48 -37.20 18.56
CA TRP A 432 -0.24 -38.39 18.11
C TRP A 432 0.69 -39.60 17.98
N ALA A 433 1.90 -39.40 17.46
CA ALA A 433 2.91 -40.44 17.33
C ALA A 433 3.53 -40.89 18.67
N ARG A 434 3.07 -40.37 19.82
CA ARG A 434 3.56 -40.71 21.19
C ARG A 434 5.09 -40.62 21.31
N GLY A 435 5.69 -39.61 20.68
CA GLY A 435 7.14 -39.41 20.69
C GLY A 435 7.91 -40.17 19.61
N LYS A 436 7.25 -40.96 18.75
CA LYS A 436 7.88 -41.50 17.53
C LYS A 436 8.07 -40.38 16.50
N ARG A 437 9.13 -40.46 15.69
CA ARG A 437 9.40 -39.48 14.62
C ARG A 437 8.34 -39.59 13.53
N VAL A 438 7.60 -38.51 13.28
CA VAL A 438 6.68 -38.41 12.15
C VAL A 438 7.50 -38.15 10.87
N PRO A 439 7.34 -38.96 9.82
CA PRO A 439 8.00 -38.71 8.55
C PRO A 439 7.58 -37.34 7.98
N ARG A 440 8.55 -36.51 7.57
CA ARG A 440 8.28 -35.21 6.93
C ARG A 440 7.39 -35.35 5.69
N THR A 441 7.49 -36.47 4.97
CA THR A 441 6.64 -36.78 3.81
C THR A 441 5.17 -36.88 4.16
N LEU A 442 4.82 -37.44 5.32
CA LEU A 442 3.42 -37.54 5.77
C LEU A 442 2.86 -36.16 6.13
N VAL A 443 3.66 -35.32 6.80
CA VAL A 443 3.27 -33.93 7.11
C VAL A 443 3.04 -33.12 5.83
N LYS A 444 3.93 -33.26 4.84
CA LYS A 444 3.77 -32.63 3.51
C LYS A 444 2.51 -33.11 2.78
N LEU A 445 2.20 -34.41 2.88
CA LEU A 445 1.00 -34.98 2.29
C LEU A 445 -0.27 -34.38 2.93
N VAL A 446 -0.34 -34.35 4.27
CA VAL A 446 -1.48 -33.77 4.99
C VAL A 446 -1.63 -32.28 4.69
N LEU A 447 -0.53 -31.50 4.67
CA LEU A 447 -0.57 -30.10 4.26
C LEU A 447 -1.05 -29.91 2.83
N SER A 448 -0.70 -30.83 1.92
CA SER A 448 -1.17 -30.79 0.53
C SER A 448 -2.68 -31.05 0.40
N PHE A 449 -3.24 -31.92 1.25
CA PHE A 449 -4.68 -32.15 1.32
C PHE A 449 -5.44 -31.04 2.05
N ALA A 450 -4.80 -30.43 3.05
CA ALA A 450 -5.37 -29.32 3.82
C ALA A 450 -5.30 -27.98 3.07
N ALA A 451 -4.42 -27.86 2.07
CA ALA A 451 -4.29 -26.66 1.27
C ALA A 451 -5.60 -26.34 0.55
N GLU A 452 -6.01 -25.07 0.61
CA GLU A 452 -7.18 -24.58 -0.12
C GLU A 452 -7.01 -24.87 -1.61
N ARG A 453 -8.04 -25.43 -2.23
CA ARG A 453 -8.01 -25.69 -3.67
C ARG A 453 -8.08 -24.34 -4.40
N PRO A 454 -7.08 -23.98 -5.22
CA PRO A 454 -7.14 -22.74 -5.97
C PRO A 454 -8.36 -22.73 -6.90
N SER A 455 -8.97 -21.56 -7.10
CA SER A 455 -10.11 -21.37 -8.02
C SER A 455 -9.82 -21.92 -9.43
N LEU A 456 -8.56 -21.83 -9.87
CA LEU A 456 -8.10 -22.38 -11.14
C LEU A 456 -8.23 -23.91 -11.20
N LEU A 457 -7.99 -24.63 -10.09
CA LEU A 457 -8.19 -26.09 -10.06
C LEU A 457 -9.67 -26.45 -10.21
N GLN A 458 -10.55 -25.72 -9.53
CA GLN A 458 -12.00 -25.93 -9.66
C GLN A 458 -12.49 -25.62 -11.08
N ALA A 459 -11.92 -24.59 -11.71
CA ALA A 459 -12.22 -24.30 -13.11
C ALA A 459 -11.79 -25.46 -14.03
N LEU A 460 -10.65 -26.10 -13.76
CA LEU A 460 -10.08 -27.18 -14.57
C LEU A 460 -10.58 -28.59 -14.20
N GLU A 461 -11.50 -28.70 -13.24
CA GLU A 461 -11.94 -29.99 -12.69
C GLU A 461 -12.49 -30.91 -13.79
N GLY A 462 -11.97 -32.13 -13.86
CA GLY A 462 -12.32 -33.14 -14.86
C GLY A 462 -11.57 -33.04 -16.20
N ARG A 463 -10.67 -32.05 -16.36
CA ARG A 463 -9.78 -31.91 -17.54
C ARG A 463 -8.31 -31.79 -17.17
N GLU A 464 -7.93 -32.15 -15.95
CA GLU A 464 -6.54 -32.09 -15.45
C GLU A 464 -5.60 -32.95 -16.30
N ALA A 465 -6.11 -34.06 -16.85
CA ALA A 465 -5.36 -34.96 -17.73
C ALA A 465 -5.00 -34.34 -19.09
N GLU A 466 -5.65 -33.25 -19.49
CA GLU A 466 -5.34 -32.53 -20.74
C GLU A 466 -4.21 -31.50 -20.57
N LEU A 467 -3.87 -31.16 -19.33
CA LEU A 467 -2.78 -30.26 -19.04
C LEU A 467 -1.45 -31.03 -19.05
N PRO A 468 -0.46 -30.55 -19.80
CA PRO A 468 0.85 -31.20 -19.80
C PRO A 468 1.45 -31.16 -18.38
N PHE A 469 2.14 -32.24 -17.99
CA PHE A 469 2.95 -32.37 -16.77
C PHE A 469 2.27 -32.62 -15.41
N LEU A 470 0.95 -32.55 -15.26
CA LEU A 470 0.32 -32.81 -13.94
C LEU A 470 0.48 -34.26 -13.43
N ASN A 471 0.59 -35.23 -14.34
CA ASN A 471 0.66 -36.66 -13.98
C ASN A 471 2.00 -37.10 -13.34
N TYR A 472 3.09 -36.35 -13.53
CA TYR A 472 4.42 -36.68 -12.97
C TYR A 472 4.81 -35.82 -11.77
N TRP A 473 4.01 -34.80 -11.47
CA TRP A 473 4.41 -33.70 -10.60
C TRP A 473 4.40 -34.02 -9.10
N TRP A 474 3.45 -34.85 -8.64
CA TRP A 474 3.37 -35.27 -7.23
C TRP A 474 4.67 -35.97 -6.77
N GLU A 475 5.35 -36.64 -7.70
CA GLU A 475 6.56 -37.40 -7.44
C GLU A 475 7.81 -36.51 -7.47
N GLU A 476 7.94 -35.61 -8.45
CA GLU A 476 9.17 -34.81 -8.62
C GLU A 476 9.34 -33.71 -7.56
N SER A 477 8.24 -33.12 -7.08
CA SER A 477 8.26 -32.11 -6.00
C SER A 477 8.74 -32.66 -4.66
N MET A 478 8.55 -33.97 -4.41
CA MET A 478 9.07 -34.63 -3.21
C MET A 478 10.60 -34.80 -3.27
N HIS A 479 11.20 -34.80 -4.47
CA HIS A 479 12.62 -35.09 -4.68
C HIS A 479 13.51 -33.86 -4.84
N ARG A 480 13.05 -32.76 -5.45
CA ARG A 480 13.91 -31.56 -5.69
C ARG A 480 14.26 -30.77 -4.43
N GLU A 481 13.36 -30.63 -3.47
CA GLU A 481 13.63 -29.84 -2.25
C GLU A 481 14.70 -30.45 -1.33
N GLY A 482 15.12 -31.70 -1.57
CA GLY A 482 16.25 -32.32 -0.87
C GLY A 482 17.63 -31.98 -1.45
N ALA A 483 17.70 -31.49 -2.69
CA ALA A 483 18.96 -31.26 -3.41
C ALA A 483 19.45 -29.79 -3.36
N ASP A 484 18.55 -28.81 -3.23
CA ASP A 484 18.88 -27.38 -3.32
C ASP A 484 19.33 -26.71 -2.01
N SER A 485 19.69 -27.48 -0.97
CA SER A 485 20.26 -26.92 0.27
C SER A 485 21.76 -26.60 0.19
N GLN A 486 22.40 -26.73 -0.98
CA GLN A 486 23.71 -26.15 -1.25
C GLN A 486 23.53 -24.86 -2.07
N SER A 487 23.30 -23.74 -1.39
CA SER A 487 23.38 -22.43 -2.05
C SER A 487 24.78 -22.25 -2.63
N PRO A 488 24.92 -21.83 -3.91
CA PRO A 488 26.21 -21.44 -4.45
C PRO A 488 26.72 -20.23 -3.65
N GLN A 489 27.92 -20.36 -3.06
CA GLN A 489 28.61 -19.19 -2.53
C GLN A 489 28.86 -18.21 -3.68
N PRO A 490 28.63 -16.89 -3.49
CA PRO A 490 28.98 -15.91 -4.50
C PRO A 490 30.50 -15.83 -4.57
N ASP A 491 31.06 -16.33 -5.66
CA ASP A 491 32.47 -16.17 -5.98
C ASP A 491 32.80 -14.67 -6.06
N ALA A 492 33.80 -14.29 -5.27
CA ALA A 492 34.40 -12.97 -5.29
C ALA A 492 35.27 -12.83 -6.55
N ALA A 493 34.87 -11.99 -7.50
CA ALA A 493 35.79 -11.14 -8.28
C ALA A 493 35.05 -10.26 -9.31
N SER A 494 35.18 -8.95 -9.17
CA SER A 494 35.42 -8.05 -10.31
C SER A 494 36.21 -6.85 -9.82
N GLN A 495 37.53 -7.03 -9.78
CA GLN A 495 38.50 -5.95 -9.74
C GLN A 495 39.05 -5.83 -11.16
N VAL A 496 38.65 -4.77 -11.87
CA VAL A 496 39.15 -4.43 -13.20
C VAL A 496 40.46 -3.68 -13.04
N GLN A 497 41.57 -4.29 -13.43
CA GLN A 497 42.77 -3.58 -13.90
C GLN A 497 43.43 -4.34 -15.04
N ALA A 498 43.93 -3.54 -15.98
CA ALA A 498 44.27 -3.90 -17.34
C ALA A 498 45.70 -4.47 -17.52
N GLU A 499 45.90 -5.05 -18.72
CA GLU A 499 47.16 -5.28 -19.44
C GLU A 499 48.13 -6.37 -18.92
N SER A 500 48.26 -7.47 -19.69
CA SER A 500 49.47 -7.76 -20.48
C SER A 500 49.41 -9.13 -21.19
N LEU A 501 50.04 -9.18 -22.37
CA LEU A 501 50.11 -10.26 -23.36
C LEU A 501 51.00 -11.46 -22.94
N GLY A 502 50.69 -12.67 -23.42
CA GLY A 502 51.69 -13.76 -23.51
C GLY A 502 51.22 -15.23 -23.65
N VAL A 503 50.83 -15.64 -24.87
CA VAL A 503 51.30 -16.81 -25.67
C VAL A 503 51.51 -18.23 -25.04
N THR A 504 50.80 -19.23 -25.63
CA THR A 504 51.01 -20.71 -25.71
C THR A 504 51.00 -21.53 -24.39
N GLU A 505 50.60 -22.81 -24.30
CA GLU A 505 50.52 -23.94 -25.23
C GLU A 505 49.50 -25.01 -24.72
N ARG A 506 49.16 -26.01 -25.54
CA ARG A 506 48.19 -27.13 -25.32
C ARG A 506 48.98 -28.48 -25.31
N PRO A 507 48.32 -29.66 -25.21
CA PRO A 507 47.81 -30.53 -24.11
C PRO A 507 48.80 -31.74 -23.86
N PRO A 508 48.48 -33.02 -23.49
CA PRO A 508 47.19 -33.72 -23.18
C PRO A 508 47.18 -34.85 -22.10
N ALA A 509 45.96 -35.41 -21.93
CA ALA A 509 45.60 -36.83 -21.73
C ALA A 509 45.71 -37.53 -20.36
N GLY A 510 44.69 -38.36 -20.07
CA GLY A 510 44.66 -39.43 -19.06
C GLY A 510 43.27 -39.51 -18.38
N ALA A 511 42.30 -40.31 -18.81
CA ALA A 511 42.15 -41.78 -18.71
C ALA A 511 41.57 -42.30 -17.37
N ALA A 512 40.36 -42.88 -17.48
CA ALA A 512 39.86 -44.13 -16.87
C ALA A 512 39.73 -44.33 -15.33
N GLY A 513 38.60 -44.96 -14.96
CA GLY A 513 38.40 -45.74 -13.71
C GLY A 513 36.95 -45.67 -13.21
N SER A 514 36.04 -46.56 -13.62
CA SER A 514 35.69 -47.88 -13.02
C SER A 514 35.24 -47.88 -11.55
N SER A 515 34.02 -48.40 -11.32
CA SER A 515 33.57 -49.33 -10.24
C SER A 515 32.13 -48.97 -9.82
N SER A 516 31.09 -49.66 -10.29
CA SER A 516 30.60 -50.98 -9.84
C SER A 516 30.45 -51.09 -8.32
N ASN A 517 29.19 -51.17 -7.85
CA ASN A 517 28.73 -52.15 -6.87
C ASN A 517 27.20 -52.17 -6.79
N ASP A 518 26.63 -53.22 -7.38
CA ASP A 518 25.33 -53.77 -7.05
C ASP A 518 25.32 -54.31 -5.61
N VAL A 519 24.34 -53.93 -4.81
CA VAL A 519 23.93 -54.71 -3.63
C VAL A 519 22.42 -54.90 -3.65
N GLN A 520 22.08 -56.13 -4.01
CA GLN A 520 20.78 -56.75 -4.05
C GLN A 520 20.39 -57.17 -2.62
N ALA A 521 19.31 -56.64 -2.08
CA ALA A 521 18.70 -57.13 -0.84
C ALA A 521 17.23 -57.45 -1.09
N GLN A 522 16.90 -58.74 -0.98
CA GLN A 522 15.55 -59.27 -1.03
C GLN A 522 14.75 -58.97 0.25
N PRO A 523 13.40 -59.00 0.17
CA PRO A 523 12.50 -58.60 1.24
C PRO A 523 12.18 -59.79 2.16
N ASP A 524 12.15 -59.53 3.47
CA ASP A 524 11.62 -60.50 4.43
C ASP A 524 10.24 -60.06 4.93
N SER A 525 9.30 -61.00 4.82
CA SER A 525 7.89 -60.85 5.14
C SER A 525 7.64 -61.18 6.60
N THR A 526 7.17 -60.21 7.38
CA THR A 526 6.45 -60.49 8.64
C THR A 526 5.14 -59.73 8.66
N SER A 527 4.11 -60.47 8.29
CA SER A 527 2.69 -60.18 8.47
C SER A 527 2.31 -60.51 9.92
N GLU A 528 2.03 -59.50 10.73
CA GLU A 528 1.25 -59.68 11.96
C GLU A 528 0.17 -58.59 12.09
N LYS A 529 -1.05 -59.09 12.11
CA LYS A 529 -2.35 -58.49 12.42
C LYS A 529 -2.31 -57.33 13.43
N GLU A 530 -2.58 -56.12 12.96
CA GLU A 530 -3.27 -55.08 13.74
C GLU A 530 -4.61 -54.80 13.05
N SER A 531 -5.68 -55.38 13.60
CA SER A 531 -7.05 -55.12 13.18
C SER A 531 -7.84 -54.73 14.43
N GLY A 532 -8.25 -53.46 14.48
CA GLY A 532 -9.25 -52.96 15.43
C GLY A 532 -8.80 -51.79 16.28
N SER A 533 -8.65 -50.58 15.69
CA SER A 533 -8.62 -49.31 16.44
C SER A 533 -8.77 -48.03 15.57
N ASP A 534 -9.09 -48.11 14.27
CA ASP A 534 -8.93 -46.94 13.37
C ASP A 534 -10.10 -45.94 13.37
N GLN A 535 -11.27 -46.28 13.92
CA GLN A 535 -12.41 -45.35 13.94
C GLN A 535 -12.29 -44.29 15.05
N ASP A 536 -11.79 -44.66 16.22
CA ASP A 536 -11.60 -43.72 17.32
C ASP A 536 -10.46 -42.73 17.03
N THR A 537 -9.41 -43.17 16.35
CA THR A 537 -8.28 -42.30 15.95
C THR A 537 -8.68 -41.27 14.90
N THR A 538 -9.62 -41.62 14.01
CA THR A 538 -10.14 -40.70 12.99
C THR A 538 -11.04 -39.64 13.63
N ASN A 539 -11.88 -40.01 14.61
CA ASN A 539 -12.72 -39.07 15.34
C ASN A 539 -11.92 -38.11 16.23
N ASP A 540 -10.86 -38.60 16.90
CA ASP A 540 -9.98 -37.75 17.70
C ASP A 540 -9.20 -36.75 16.82
N LEU A 541 -8.75 -37.16 15.64
CA LEU A 541 -8.09 -36.28 14.67
C LEU A 541 -9.05 -35.21 14.13
N LEU A 542 -10.28 -35.59 13.77
CA LEU A 542 -11.30 -34.66 13.30
C LEU A 542 -11.74 -33.68 14.41
N THR A 543 -11.78 -34.14 15.66
CA THR A 543 -12.05 -33.30 16.83
C THR A 543 -10.90 -32.33 17.10
N ALA A 544 -9.65 -32.80 17.03
CA ALA A 544 -8.47 -31.95 17.14
C ALA A 544 -8.38 -30.91 16.01
N LEU A 545 -8.74 -31.27 14.78
CA LEU A 545 -8.80 -30.35 13.64
C LEU A 545 -9.92 -29.32 13.77
N ARG A 546 -11.10 -29.70 14.28
CA ARG A 546 -12.18 -28.75 14.60
C ARG A 546 -11.75 -27.78 15.71
N ASN A 547 -11.10 -28.28 16.76
CA ASN A 547 -10.61 -27.45 17.86
C ASN A 547 -9.44 -26.54 17.44
N SER A 548 -8.57 -27.00 16.53
CA SER A 548 -7.48 -26.19 15.97
C SER A 548 -7.96 -25.11 15.01
N LYS A 549 -9.16 -25.25 14.41
CA LYS A 549 -9.78 -24.21 13.58
C LYS A 549 -10.50 -23.14 14.41
N SER A 550 -10.95 -23.47 15.63
CA SER A 550 -11.57 -22.49 16.53
C SER A 550 -10.58 -21.57 17.26
N ASP A 551 -9.29 -21.94 17.29
CA ASP A 551 -8.25 -21.12 17.91
C ASP A 551 -7.71 -20.09 16.91
N MET A 552 -8.31 -18.91 16.92
CA MET A 552 -7.80 -17.79 16.15
C MET A 552 -6.36 -17.43 16.52
N PRO A 553 -5.54 -16.95 15.57
CA PRO A 553 -4.23 -16.38 15.91
C PRO A 553 -4.41 -15.13 16.79
N PRO A 554 -3.48 -14.86 17.72
CA PRO A 554 -3.50 -13.63 18.49
C PRO A 554 -3.32 -12.40 17.59
N LEU A 555 -3.84 -11.25 18.02
CA LEU A 555 -3.75 -9.95 17.33
C LEU A 555 -2.31 -9.44 17.23
N SER A 556 -1.43 -9.91 18.12
CA SER A 556 -0.02 -9.55 18.14
C SER A 556 0.84 -10.80 18.38
N PRO A 557 2.12 -10.79 17.98
CA PRO A 557 3.06 -11.87 18.29
C PRO A 557 3.23 -12.12 19.81
N GLU A 558 2.89 -11.13 20.64
CA GLU A 558 2.91 -11.23 22.11
C GLU A 558 1.69 -11.96 22.68
N GLY A 559 0.72 -12.30 21.84
CA GLY A 559 -0.46 -13.05 22.28
C GLY A 559 -1.66 -12.18 22.66
N ALA A 560 -1.75 -10.93 22.18
CA ALA A 560 -2.91 -10.08 22.45
C ALA A 560 -4.21 -10.68 21.88
N VAL A 561 -5.28 -10.69 22.67
CA VAL A 561 -6.59 -11.25 22.27
C VAL A 561 -7.74 -10.40 22.81
N VAL A 562 -8.87 -10.45 22.13
CA VAL A 562 -10.13 -9.85 22.58
C VAL A 562 -10.92 -10.89 23.36
N PHE A 563 -11.26 -10.56 24.60
CA PHE A 563 -12.21 -11.32 25.41
C PHE A 563 -13.57 -10.62 25.44
N ARG A 564 -14.64 -11.40 25.36
CA ARG A 564 -16.01 -10.96 25.54
C ARG A 564 -16.56 -11.45 26.88
N LEU A 565 -17.06 -10.52 27.68
CA LEU A 565 -17.83 -10.82 28.88
C LEU A 565 -19.26 -11.19 28.50
N SER A 566 -19.78 -12.26 29.10
CA SER A 566 -21.19 -12.61 28.99
C SER A 566 -22.08 -11.72 29.89
N ARG A 567 -23.33 -12.15 30.13
CA ARG A 567 -24.38 -11.49 30.92
C ARG A 567 -23.83 -10.71 32.13
N GLN A 568 -24.46 -9.58 32.44
CA GLN A 568 -24.13 -8.69 33.58
C GLN A 568 -22.74 -8.05 33.54
N ASN A 569 -22.10 -7.98 32.38
CA ASN A 569 -20.88 -7.21 32.16
C ASN A 569 -20.95 -5.78 32.73
N ASN A 570 -22.10 -5.10 32.69
CA ASN A 570 -22.28 -3.73 33.17
C ASN A 570 -22.63 -3.61 34.66
N ALA A 571 -22.66 -4.70 35.42
CA ALA A 571 -22.90 -4.62 36.85
C ALA A 571 -21.79 -3.79 37.54
N PRO A 572 -22.13 -2.85 38.45
CA PRO A 572 -21.14 -2.02 39.14
C PRO A 572 -20.06 -2.83 39.85
N ARG A 573 -20.39 -4.04 40.32
CA ARG A 573 -19.43 -4.96 40.94
C ARG A 573 -18.39 -5.51 39.96
N VAL A 574 -18.77 -5.77 38.71
CA VAL A 574 -17.84 -6.21 37.66
C VAL A 574 -16.87 -5.06 37.35
N ASN A 575 -17.39 -3.83 37.22
CA ASN A 575 -16.54 -2.64 37.05
C ASN A 575 -15.60 -2.45 38.25
N GLY A 576 -16.10 -2.65 39.46
CA GLY A 576 -15.31 -2.57 40.69
C GLY A 576 -14.12 -3.53 40.68
N ILE A 577 -14.27 -4.76 40.19
CA ILE A 577 -13.15 -5.71 40.10
C ILE A 577 -12.21 -5.39 38.95
N LEU A 578 -12.74 -5.07 37.77
CA LEU A 578 -11.92 -4.83 36.58
C LEU A 578 -11.10 -3.54 36.67
N LEU A 579 -11.64 -2.51 37.34
CA LEU A 579 -11.07 -1.16 37.39
C LEU A 579 -10.40 -0.83 38.74
N ASP A 580 -10.38 -1.76 39.70
CA ASP A 580 -9.64 -1.59 40.97
C ASP A 580 -8.14 -1.87 40.75
N ALA A 581 -7.36 -0.80 40.66
CA ALA A 581 -5.91 -0.85 40.48
C ALA A 581 -5.16 -1.50 41.65
N THR A 582 -5.80 -1.64 42.82
CA THR A 582 -5.22 -2.31 44.00
C THR A 582 -5.73 -3.73 44.20
N GLY A 583 -6.63 -4.18 43.32
CA GLY A 583 -7.34 -5.44 43.44
C GLY A 583 -6.58 -6.64 42.86
N PRO A 584 -7.31 -7.74 42.60
CA PRO A 584 -6.73 -8.97 42.06
C PRO A 584 -6.05 -8.81 40.70
N LEU A 585 -6.37 -7.74 39.96
CA LEU A 585 -5.80 -7.42 38.64
C LEU A 585 -4.71 -6.33 38.70
N ALA A 586 -4.16 -6.04 39.88
CA ALA A 586 -3.17 -4.97 40.08
C ALA A 586 -1.96 -5.11 39.15
N GLU A 587 -1.48 -6.32 38.88
CA GLU A 587 -0.35 -6.56 37.96
C GLU A 587 -0.67 -6.14 36.52
N LEU A 588 -1.91 -6.34 36.06
CA LEU A 588 -2.35 -5.95 34.73
C LEU A 588 -2.53 -4.43 34.63
N HIS A 589 -3.03 -3.80 35.70
CA HIS A 589 -3.11 -2.34 35.79
C HIS A 589 -1.72 -1.71 35.76
N LEU A 590 -0.80 -2.24 36.56
CA LEU A 590 0.58 -1.74 36.63
C LEU A 590 1.24 -1.75 35.25
N ARG A 591 1.10 -2.84 34.48
CA ARG A 591 1.62 -2.96 33.11
C ARG A 591 1.17 -1.83 32.18
N VAL A 592 -0.11 -1.45 32.27
CA VAL A 592 -0.70 -0.39 31.42
C VAL A 592 -0.29 1.00 31.91
N LEU A 593 -0.28 1.21 33.23
CA LEU A 593 0.10 2.47 33.85
C LEU A 593 1.59 2.78 33.71
N GLU A 594 2.48 1.79 33.79
CA GLU A 594 3.93 1.96 33.58
C GLU A 594 4.26 2.37 32.15
N ALA A 595 3.41 2.00 31.19
CA ALA A 595 3.51 2.45 29.80
C ALA A 595 2.87 3.83 29.55
N GLY A 596 2.34 4.49 30.59
CA GLY A 596 1.68 5.79 30.48
C GLY A 596 0.28 5.74 29.84
N CYS A 597 -0.34 4.57 29.81
CA CYS A 597 -1.69 4.37 29.27
C CYS A 597 -2.73 4.29 30.40
N GLU A 598 -4.01 4.52 30.06
CA GLU A 598 -5.14 4.30 30.97
C GLU A 598 -5.76 2.92 30.73
N VAL A 599 -6.23 2.24 31.79
CA VAL A 599 -6.90 0.93 31.68
C VAL A 599 -8.30 1.04 31.07
N ALA A 600 -9.01 2.14 31.32
CA ALA A 600 -10.35 2.35 30.76
C ALA A 600 -10.50 3.79 30.23
N PRO A 601 -9.74 4.14 29.17
CA PRO A 601 -9.79 5.48 28.62
C PRO A 601 -11.16 5.74 28.01
N LYS A 602 -11.61 6.99 28.11
CA LYS A 602 -12.95 7.41 27.64
C LYS A 602 -13.14 7.21 26.13
N TRP A 603 -12.07 7.32 25.34
CA TRP A 603 -12.09 7.16 23.89
C TRP A 603 -12.24 5.69 23.45
N SER A 604 -11.85 4.73 24.28
CA SER A 604 -11.87 3.33 23.88
C SER A 604 -13.29 2.76 23.89
N PRO A 605 -13.73 2.01 22.86
CA PRO A 605 -15.02 1.36 22.87
C PRO A 605 -15.05 0.14 23.80
N VAL A 606 -13.90 -0.45 24.14
CA VAL A 606 -13.82 -1.61 25.04
C VAL A 606 -14.01 -1.20 26.50
N LYS A 607 -14.23 -2.21 27.35
CA LYS A 607 -14.47 -2.02 28.79
C LYS A 607 -13.19 -1.77 29.57
N ALA A 608 -12.13 -2.51 29.25
CA ALA A 608 -10.83 -2.42 29.88
C ALA A 608 -9.72 -2.87 28.90
N LEU A 609 -8.57 -2.21 28.99
CA LEU A 609 -7.32 -2.48 28.30
C LEU A 609 -6.32 -2.97 29.35
N PHE A 610 -5.88 -4.22 29.25
CA PHE A 610 -4.82 -4.81 30.09
C PHE A 610 -3.50 -4.99 29.32
N ILE A 611 -3.39 -4.32 28.18
CA ILE A 611 -2.18 -4.13 27.41
C ILE A 611 -2.04 -2.65 27.02
N PRO A 612 -0.82 -2.09 26.94
CA PRO A 612 -0.61 -0.72 26.49
C PRO A 612 -1.06 -0.55 25.03
N VAL A 613 -2.07 0.29 24.80
CA VAL A 613 -2.60 0.57 23.45
C VAL A 613 -2.94 2.04 23.36
N THR A 614 -2.47 2.68 22.29
CA THR A 614 -2.75 4.08 21.97
C THR A 614 -4.07 4.23 21.20
N GLU A 615 -4.65 5.42 21.20
CA GLU A 615 -5.88 5.71 20.45
C GLU A 615 -5.75 5.42 18.94
N PRO A 616 -4.64 5.78 18.24
CA PRO A 616 -4.44 5.39 16.85
C PRO A 616 -4.43 3.88 16.61
N GLN A 617 -3.75 3.11 17.47
CA GLN A 617 -3.70 1.64 17.36
C GLN A 617 -5.08 1.02 17.57
N MET A 618 -5.90 1.59 18.47
CA MET A 618 -7.28 1.15 18.63
C MET A 618 -8.12 1.49 17.40
N HIS A 619 -7.93 2.66 16.79
CA HIS A 619 -8.59 3.04 15.55
C HIS A 619 -8.22 2.10 14.39
N GLU A 620 -6.97 1.66 14.30
CA GLU A 620 -6.53 0.64 13.32
C GLU A 620 -7.22 -0.72 13.55
N LEU A 621 -7.44 -1.12 14.81
CA LEU A 621 -8.19 -2.33 15.16
C LEU A 621 -9.69 -2.21 14.86
N LEU A 622 -10.23 -0.99 14.90
CA LEU A 622 -11.65 -0.67 14.63
C LEU A 622 -11.93 -0.32 13.17
N HIS A 623 -10.89 -0.16 12.35
CA HIS A 623 -11.07 0.30 10.97
C HIS A 623 -11.89 -0.73 10.18
N PRO A 624 -12.95 -0.35 9.44
CA PRO A 624 -13.88 -1.31 8.82
C PRO A 624 -13.23 -2.35 7.90
N GLU A 625 -12.07 -2.00 7.32
CA GLU A 625 -11.32 -2.87 6.41
C GLU A 625 -10.43 -3.90 7.13
N SER A 626 -10.14 -3.70 8.43
CA SER A 626 -9.37 -4.60 9.30
C SER A 626 -10.20 -5.16 10.46
N ALA A 627 -11.37 -4.58 10.73
CA ALA A 627 -12.21 -4.87 11.89
C ALA A 627 -13.03 -6.13 11.68
N HIS A 628 -12.39 -7.24 11.98
CA HIS A 628 -13.05 -8.52 12.20
C HIS A 628 -13.91 -8.55 13.49
N TYR A 629 -13.84 -7.51 14.35
CA TYR A 629 -14.48 -7.49 15.67
C TYR A 629 -15.43 -6.29 15.85
N GLU A 630 -16.65 -6.56 16.29
CA GLU A 630 -17.59 -5.55 16.78
C GLU A 630 -17.26 -5.19 18.24
N LEU A 631 -16.20 -4.42 18.45
CA LEU A 631 -15.75 -4.04 19.79
C LEU A 631 -16.78 -3.13 20.50
N GLY A 632 -16.83 -3.23 21.82
CA GLY A 632 -17.86 -2.57 22.64
C GLY A 632 -17.63 -2.78 24.13
N LYS A 633 -18.49 -2.20 24.99
CA LYS A 633 -18.33 -2.22 26.47
C LYS A 633 -18.54 -3.60 27.12
N THR A 634 -18.72 -4.63 26.31
CA THR A 634 -18.65 -6.06 26.67
C THR A 634 -17.25 -6.66 26.55
N HIS A 635 -16.33 -5.97 25.88
CA HIS A 635 -15.03 -6.51 25.49
C HIS A 635 -13.90 -6.05 26.40
N ILE A 636 -12.89 -6.90 26.57
CA ILE A 636 -11.64 -6.64 27.27
C ILE A 636 -10.51 -7.01 26.32
N LEU A 637 -9.48 -6.16 26.23
CA LEU A 637 -8.27 -6.45 25.47
C LEU A 637 -7.15 -6.82 26.43
N ALA A 638 -6.58 -8.02 26.32
CA ALA A 638 -5.55 -8.53 27.23
C ALA A 638 -4.63 -9.54 26.53
N LEU A 639 -3.55 -9.98 27.17
CA LEU A 639 -2.76 -11.11 26.66
C LEU A 639 -3.50 -12.42 26.92
N LEU A 640 -3.29 -13.40 26.05
CA LEU A 640 -3.86 -14.74 26.23
C LEU A 640 -3.43 -15.38 27.56
N SER A 641 -2.22 -15.07 28.03
CA SER A 641 -1.69 -15.51 29.33
C SER A 641 -2.44 -14.91 30.53
N ASP A 642 -3.13 -13.78 30.36
CA ASP A 642 -3.82 -13.09 31.45
C ASP A 642 -5.22 -13.69 31.71
N ARG A 643 -5.68 -14.62 30.87
CA ARG A 643 -7.03 -15.21 30.93
C ARG A 643 -7.38 -15.76 32.31
N ASP A 644 -6.52 -16.60 32.87
CA ASP A 644 -6.79 -17.28 34.15
C ASP A 644 -6.82 -16.31 35.32
N LEU A 645 -6.04 -15.23 35.23
CA LEU A 645 -5.99 -14.16 36.23
C LEU A 645 -7.29 -13.35 36.20
N ILE A 646 -7.78 -13.00 35.00
CA ILE A 646 -9.07 -12.31 34.80
C ILE A 646 -10.23 -13.20 35.26
N ASP A 647 -10.26 -14.47 34.85
CA ASP A 647 -11.31 -15.41 35.27
C ASP A 647 -11.28 -15.63 36.79
N GLY A 648 -10.10 -15.76 37.38
CA GLY A 648 -9.89 -15.86 38.83
C GLY A 648 -10.42 -14.64 39.60
N ALA A 649 -10.20 -13.43 39.09
CA ALA A 649 -10.74 -12.21 39.68
C ALA A 649 -12.28 -12.16 39.57
N LEU A 650 -12.84 -12.49 38.40
CA LEU A 650 -14.29 -12.56 38.20
C LEU A 650 -14.95 -13.62 39.08
N ARG A 651 -14.25 -14.71 39.42
CA ARG A 651 -14.73 -15.74 40.36
C ARG A 651 -14.94 -15.24 41.78
N GLN A 652 -14.45 -14.05 42.14
CA GLN A 652 -14.75 -13.45 43.45
C GLN A 652 -16.19 -12.90 43.51
N LEU A 653 -16.84 -12.72 42.36
CA LEU A 653 -18.24 -12.33 42.31
C LEU A 653 -19.17 -13.51 42.66
N PRO A 654 -20.33 -13.24 43.29
CA PRO A 654 -21.41 -14.21 43.43
C PRO A 654 -21.77 -14.83 42.08
N LYS A 655 -22.07 -16.13 42.06
CA LYS A 655 -22.35 -16.90 40.83
C LYS A 655 -23.38 -16.21 39.93
N ILE A 656 -24.42 -15.59 40.50
CA ILE A 656 -25.50 -14.92 39.78
C ILE A 656 -25.06 -13.63 39.05
N THR A 657 -23.98 -12.99 39.51
CA THR A 657 -23.44 -11.75 38.91
C THR A 657 -22.08 -11.93 38.25
N ARG A 658 -21.64 -13.18 38.09
CA ARG A 658 -20.32 -13.52 37.55
C ARG A 658 -20.43 -13.64 36.03
N PRO A 659 -19.89 -12.68 35.24
CA PRO A 659 -19.81 -12.86 33.81
C PRO A 659 -18.86 -14.01 33.47
N LYS A 660 -19.17 -14.78 32.43
CA LYS A 660 -18.25 -15.74 31.82
C LYS A 660 -17.31 -14.99 30.89
N LEU A 661 -16.02 -15.28 30.96
CA LEU A 661 -15.01 -14.75 30.03
C LEU A 661 -14.89 -15.71 28.83
N ARG A 662 -15.31 -15.27 27.65
CA ARG A 662 -15.15 -16.00 26.39
C ARG A 662 -14.13 -15.28 25.51
N ARG A 663 -13.36 -16.01 24.71
CA ARG A 663 -12.56 -15.40 23.64
C ARG A 663 -13.52 -14.99 22.54
N ASP A 664 -13.42 -13.75 22.07
CA ASP A 664 -14.25 -13.30 20.96
C ASP A 664 -13.69 -13.85 19.65
N THR A 665 -14.57 -14.30 18.77
CA THR A 665 -14.23 -14.76 17.43
C THR A 665 -14.90 -13.80 16.44
N PRO A 666 -14.19 -13.36 15.40
CA PRO A 666 -14.75 -12.59 14.32
C PRO A 666 -16.04 -13.19 13.81
N LYS A 667 -17.01 -12.33 13.53
CA LYS A 667 -18.09 -12.72 12.64
C LYS A 667 -17.46 -12.85 11.26
N GLU A 668 -17.16 -14.07 10.85
CA GLU A 668 -17.09 -14.35 9.42
C GLU A 668 -18.49 -14.04 8.87
N ASP A 669 -18.58 -13.27 7.79
CA ASP A 669 -19.84 -12.89 7.14
C ASP A 669 -20.56 -14.15 6.62
N ALA A 670 -21.14 -14.92 7.53
CA ALA A 670 -21.99 -16.04 7.24
C ALA A 670 -23.34 -15.48 6.83
N GLU A 671 -23.46 -15.16 5.54
CA GLU A 671 -24.74 -15.13 4.86
C GLU A 671 -25.38 -16.53 4.97
N GLY A 672 -26.14 -16.74 6.06
CA GLY A 672 -27.04 -17.89 6.23
C GLY A 672 -26.57 -18.90 7.27
N ASP A 673 -26.88 -18.64 8.54
CA ASP A 673 -27.27 -19.66 9.54
C ASP A 673 -27.65 -18.96 10.86
N ALA A 674 -28.87 -18.41 10.91
CA ALA A 674 -29.40 -17.69 12.07
C ALA A 674 -30.11 -18.59 13.10
N GLU A 675 -30.03 -19.92 13.00
CA GLU A 675 -30.84 -20.83 13.85
C GLU A 675 -30.08 -21.61 14.93
N ALA A 676 -28.75 -21.49 15.06
CA ALA A 676 -27.97 -22.35 15.98
C ALA A 676 -27.59 -21.73 17.35
N ALA A 677 -28.06 -20.52 17.70
CA ALA A 677 -27.60 -19.81 18.90
C ALA A 677 -28.59 -19.81 20.10
N GLU A 678 -29.75 -20.47 20.01
CA GLU A 678 -30.74 -20.51 21.10
C GLU A 678 -30.74 -21.80 21.96
N GLU A 679 -29.90 -22.80 21.71
CA GLU A 679 -29.99 -24.11 22.41
C GLU A 679 -29.19 -24.25 23.72
N ASP A 680 -28.81 -23.17 24.41
CA ASP A 680 -28.03 -23.23 25.67
C ASP A 680 -28.79 -22.61 26.88
N GLU A 681 -30.12 -22.56 26.82
CA GLU A 681 -31.04 -22.05 27.87
C GLU A 681 -31.83 -23.14 28.64
N GLU A 682 -31.29 -24.34 28.86
CA GLU A 682 -31.91 -25.31 29.77
C GLU A 682 -30.91 -25.85 30.80
N ASP A 683 -30.92 -25.25 32.00
CA ASP A 683 -30.71 -25.89 33.33
C ASP A 683 -30.25 -24.87 34.39
N GLU A 684 -31.12 -23.92 34.73
CA GLU A 684 -31.17 -23.41 36.10
C GLU A 684 -32.55 -23.69 36.68
N PRO A 685 -32.66 -24.40 37.83
CA PRO A 685 -33.94 -24.71 38.42
C PRO A 685 -34.65 -23.42 38.86
N MET A 686 -35.73 -23.10 38.15
CA MET A 686 -36.69 -22.08 38.52
C MET A 686 -37.26 -22.39 39.91
N ILE A 687 -36.87 -21.61 40.93
CA ILE A 687 -37.54 -21.63 42.23
C ILE A 687 -38.90 -20.95 42.04
N VAL A 688 -39.93 -21.77 41.82
CA VAL A 688 -41.33 -21.33 41.84
C VAL A 688 -41.71 -21.01 43.29
N LEU A 689 -41.72 -19.72 43.63
CA LEU A 689 -42.37 -19.22 44.83
C LEU A 689 -43.87 -19.10 44.53
N GLU A 690 -44.63 -20.15 44.84
CA GLU A 690 -46.10 -20.08 44.91
C GLU A 690 -46.51 -19.18 46.08
N GLY A 691 -46.66 -17.89 45.79
CA GLY A 691 -47.20 -16.88 46.70
C GLY A 691 -48.25 -16.06 45.97
N GLY A 692 -49.49 -16.55 45.95
CA GLY A 692 -50.62 -15.85 45.37
C GLY A 692 -50.92 -14.56 46.12
N LEU A 693 -50.54 -13.42 45.55
CA LEU A 693 -51.10 -12.11 45.87
C LEU A 693 -52.10 -11.74 44.77
N ARG A 694 -53.38 -11.96 45.09
CA ARG A 694 -54.49 -11.30 44.40
C ARG A 694 -54.35 -9.79 44.63
N THR A 695 -54.17 -9.03 43.57
CA THR A 695 -54.50 -7.61 43.54
C THR A 695 -55.57 -7.39 42.47
N ASP A 696 -56.64 -6.76 42.89
CA ASP A 696 -57.82 -6.37 42.14
C ASP A 696 -57.52 -5.17 41.24
N SER A 697 -57.38 -5.42 39.94
CA SER A 697 -57.27 -4.35 38.94
C SER A 697 -58.65 -3.71 38.69
N SER A 698 -59.12 -2.89 39.63
CA SER A 698 -60.17 -1.90 39.43
C SER A 698 -59.71 -0.53 39.94
N VAL A 699 -58.64 0.01 39.35
CA VAL A 699 -58.30 1.42 39.47
C VAL A 699 -57.93 1.92 38.07
N GLY A 700 -58.73 2.86 37.57
CA GLY A 700 -58.62 3.42 36.22
C GLY A 700 -57.30 4.16 35.99
N PHE A 701 -56.81 4.08 34.76
CA PHE A 701 -55.71 4.90 34.27
C PHE A 701 -56.11 6.39 34.28
N PRO A 702 -55.26 7.30 34.78
CA PRO A 702 -55.48 8.73 34.59
C PRO A 702 -55.23 9.11 33.11
N PRO A 703 -56.01 10.03 32.53
CA PRO A 703 -55.83 10.49 31.16
C PRO A 703 -54.53 11.27 30.99
N ASN A 704 -53.90 11.07 29.84
CA ASN A 704 -52.59 11.57 29.45
C ASN A 704 -52.60 13.12 29.32
N PRO A 705 -51.75 13.87 30.04
CA PRO A 705 -51.80 15.34 30.09
C PRO A 705 -51.21 16.07 28.87
N TRP A 706 -50.91 15.38 27.76
CA TRP A 706 -50.23 15.98 26.60
C TRP A 706 -51.11 16.11 25.35
N GLN A 707 -52.43 16.27 25.51
CA GLN A 707 -53.33 16.60 24.40
C GLN A 707 -54.26 17.76 24.76
N SER A 708 -53.74 18.99 24.68
CA SER A 708 -54.53 20.21 24.43
C SER A 708 -53.66 21.44 24.17
N GLY A 709 -53.93 22.16 23.06
CA GLY A 709 -53.40 23.49 22.69
C GLY A 709 -52.37 23.39 21.55
N GLN A 710 -52.55 23.95 20.34
CA GLN A 710 -52.97 25.32 19.98
C GLN A 710 -52.26 26.40 20.79
#